data_AF-A0A8R7UHZ9-F1
#
_entry.id   AF-A0A8R7UHZ9-F1
#
_cell.length_a   1.000
_cell.length_b   1.000
_cell.length_c   1.000
_cell.angle_alpha   90.00
_cell.angle_beta   90.00
_cell.angle_gamma   90.00
#
_symmetry.space_group_name_H-M   'P 1'
#
loop_
_entity.id
_entity.type
_entity.pdbx_description
1 polymer ?
#
loop_
_entity_poly.entity_id
_entity_poly.type
_entity_poly.pdbx_seq_one_letter_code
_entity_poly.pdbx_strand_id
1 'polypeptide(L)'
;MDEDLHYARDLFCDFKNVRSLLGSVAPYAKPLLSSTLLRKDIGFKTTVSHSDALLILNHWIASQTNFSARMDQMCKFYTFMSEGAASGEINIKRDFLPLCSIFTPLHGSPSTDSVTGRFMSSNDLYWHDPTGCCEKIYASILMKGNMFPRKMLSVAYPSLHEFFTETCGVPKIPTTSEYLEVLLRLSSVAVPSQVANHVFRVFVRWANDLHSGSYKMDDILFLKESLQKLETTVLPTLGCTWVSLHPSFGLVCWADDDELKQQFQNTREVEFIQFGVLSLDDKQKLDGRVAALMNIIGIPALSKVVYREPMHSGTGNNRGKASLLNWLLPYMQRYIYKMHGDTYNKFQQNEATKLSSLEVIVVEKLSYKYMLKGRDSSCEGRFECSCLLQGNILYATQEADSHSILLEISKLFFDGSVDLHFANFLHMVKTMSKSGSAVEQIEFFIVNNQKVPPLPEQEPAWSFSSSFVAEEIFSPPTAELQPPDEPRRPLKRKKNPGIIESHPPNNPETAPDLETSYISQEEIKVNDIASSSELSKPVVCGPMEDTSVPIKIEGDHAVKENPTTEHMLGIQSTMEVDDEPACLDLEAGSSPSLIDETELTDVDEKLADVAEDGSGSGAGTPGKATVHKPDERSRTGRLGEAAVHQYLAGQLGPSNVKWVNEEKESGFPYDIVITPEGGAAEYVEVKATVTSNKDWFHITPNEWQFALEKGDSFSIAHVVLKGSDKANIMMMKNPQKLCHQKVDDLNFALVMSKKYRKLNQISVSLKSDSKSPTPDESAS
;
A
#
# COMPACT_ATOMS: atom_id res chain seq x y z
N MET A 1 49.73 7.51 -18.45
CA MET A 1 51.03 7.92 -17.89
C MET A 1 51.00 9.41 -17.92
N ASP A 2 51.20 10.06 -16.78
CA ASP A 2 51.51 11.48 -16.76
C ASP A 2 52.80 11.68 -17.57
N GLU A 3 52.87 12.69 -18.43
CA GLU A 3 54.08 12.94 -19.24
C GLU A 3 55.19 13.61 -18.41
N ASP A 4 55.16 13.42 -17.10
CA ASP A 4 55.96 14.11 -16.12
C ASP A 4 57.27 13.36 -15.79
N LEU A 5 58.29 14.12 -15.42
CA LEU A 5 59.57 13.59 -14.96
C LEU A 5 59.50 13.25 -13.47
N HIS A 6 59.72 11.98 -13.15
CA HIS A 6 59.70 11.47 -11.77
C HIS A 6 61.10 11.11 -11.28
N TYR A 7 61.39 11.33 -10.00
CA TYR A 7 62.59 10.75 -9.39
C TYR A 7 62.46 9.22 -9.30
N ALA A 8 63.58 8.50 -9.43
CA ALA A 8 63.57 7.04 -9.38
C ALA A 8 62.94 6.47 -8.09
N ARG A 9 63.08 7.19 -6.96
CA ARG A 9 62.45 6.86 -5.67
C ARG A 9 60.93 6.98 -5.63
N ASP A 10 60.34 7.70 -6.59
CA ASP A 10 58.90 7.93 -6.67
C ASP A 10 58.23 6.98 -7.68
N LEU A 11 59.04 6.20 -8.42
CA LEU A 11 58.60 5.25 -9.44
C LEU A 11 58.44 3.82 -8.89
N PHE A 12 57.36 3.16 -9.29
CA PHE A 12 57.09 1.77 -8.98
C PHE A 12 57.58 0.81 -10.07
N CYS A 13 58.11 -0.34 -9.67
CA CYS A 13 58.29 -1.46 -10.57
C CYS A 13 56.93 -2.03 -10.98
N ASP A 14 56.75 -2.27 -12.27
CA ASP A 14 55.50 -2.79 -12.86
C ASP A 14 55.30 -4.29 -12.62
N PHE A 15 55.22 -4.68 -11.34
CA PHE A 15 54.91 -6.03 -10.93
C PHE A 15 53.41 -6.24 -10.79
N LYS A 16 52.97 -7.49 -10.96
CA LYS A 16 51.55 -7.86 -10.91
C LYS A 16 50.88 -7.47 -9.59
N ASN A 17 51.57 -7.61 -8.45
CA ASN A 17 51.06 -7.21 -7.13
C ASN A 17 50.85 -5.69 -7.04
N VAL A 18 51.83 -4.87 -7.46
CA VAL A 18 51.73 -3.41 -7.45
C VAL A 18 50.66 -2.92 -8.42
N ARG A 19 50.63 -3.46 -9.65
CA ARG A 19 49.62 -3.16 -10.66
C ARG A 19 48.21 -3.60 -10.23
N SER A 20 48.09 -4.69 -9.48
CA SER A 20 46.79 -5.13 -8.96
C SER A 20 46.21 -4.20 -7.90
N LEU A 21 47.06 -3.39 -7.25
CA LEU A 21 46.68 -2.44 -6.20
C LEU A 21 46.50 -1.02 -6.74
N LEU A 22 47.46 -0.52 -7.52
CA LEU A 22 47.49 0.85 -8.03
C LEU A 22 46.97 1.01 -9.47
N GLY A 23 46.69 -0.09 -10.17
CA GLY A 23 46.08 -0.08 -11.51
C GLY A 23 47.01 0.39 -12.62
N SER A 24 46.44 1.07 -13.62
CA SER A 24 47.20 1.67 -14.73
C SER A 24 47.55 3.15 -14.49
N VAL A 25 47.08 3.73 -13.39
CA VAL A 25 47.10 5.18 -13.11
C VAL A 25 48.11 5.54 -12.03
N ALA A 26 49.22 4.81 -11.99
CA ALA A 26 50.35 5.06 -11.09
C ALA A 26 51.66 5.21 -11.87
N PRO A 27 52.67 5.89 -11.30
CA PRO A 27 53.91 6.18 -11.99
C PRO A 27 54.81 4.93 -12.01
N TYR A 28 54.77 4.19 -13.12
CA TYR A 28 55.55 2.96 -13.32
C TYR A 28 56.85 3.23 -14.06
N ALA A 29 57.95 2.63 -13.58
CA ALA A 29 59.24 2.67 -14.25
C ALA A 29 59.20 1.91 -15.58
N LYS A 30 59.65 2.55 -16.67
CA LYS A 30 59.92 1.91 -17.97
C LYS A 30 61.33 2.27 -18.45
N PRO A 31 62.15 1.31 -18.92
CA PRO A 31 61.89 -0.12 -19.07
C PRO A 31 62.04 -0.93 -17.76
N LEU A 32 61.45 -2.13 -17.71
CA LEU A 32 61.52 -3.02 -16.55
C LEU A 32 62.94 -3.60 -16.41
N LEU A 33 63.74 -3.07 -15.49
CA LEU A 33 65.07 -3.61 -15.18
C LEU A 33 64.94 -5.06 -14.68
N SER A 34 65.76 -6.01 -15.13
CA SER A 34 65.66 -7.41 -14.68
C SER A 34 66.42 -7.70 -13.36
N SER A 35 67.45 -6.91 -13.04
CA SER A 35 68.32 -7.12 -11.88
C SER A 35 67.68 -6.59 -10.58
N THR A 36 67.59 -7.45 -9.56
CA THR A 36 67.06 -7.11 -8.23
C THR A 36 67.96 -6.15 -7.46
N LEU A 37 69.28 -6.32 -7.56
CA LEU A 37 70.28 -5.45 -6.92
C LEU A 37 70.22 -4.05 -7.51
N LEU A 38 70.21 -3.94 -8.84
CA LEU A 38 70.20 -2.65 -9.53
C LEU A 38 68.91 -1.87 -9.26
N ARG A 39 67.75 -2.55 -9.15
CA ARG A 39 66.49 -1.90 -8.75
C ARG A 39 66.57 -1.27 -7.36
N LYS A 40 67.19 -1.99 -6.41
CA LYS A 40 67.36 -1.52 -5.03
C LYS A 40 68.33 -0.35 -4.95
N ASP A 41 69.44 -0.40 -5.68
CA ASP A 41 70.47 0.65 -5.68
C ASP A 41 69.98 1.94 -6.36
N ILE A 42 69.13 1.83 -7.39
CA ILE A 42 68.47 2.98 -8.05
C ILE A 42 67.34 3.56 -7.19
N GLY A 43 66.77 2.75 -6.28
CA GLY A 43 65.71 3.16 -5.36
C GLY A 43 64.29 2.98 -5.87
N PHE A 44 64.06 2.13 -6.88
CA PHE A 44 62.71 1.85 -7.35
C PHE A 44 61.87 1.14 -6.29
N LYS A 45 60.60 1.54 -6.15
CA LYS A 45 59.66 0.89 -5.23
C LYS A 45 59.19 -0.44 -5.80
N THR A 46 59.46 -1.53 -5.09
CA THR A 46 59.05 -2.90 -5.47
C THR A 46 57.77 -3.36 -4.77
N THR A 47 57.40 -2.70 -3.68
CA THR A 47 56.17 -2.88 -2.92
C THR A 47 55.53 -1.53 -2.65
N VAL A 48 54.24 -1.51 -2.33
CA VAL A 48 53.50 -0.29 -1.99
C VAL A 48 53.42 -0.20 -0.47
N SER A 49 53.89 0.91 0.11
CA SER A 49 53.64 1.20 1.53
C SER A 49 52.33 1.93 1.73
N HIS A 50 51.83 1.99 2.97
CA HIS A 50 50.63 2.76 3.30
C HIS A 50 50.78 4.27 3.03
N SER A 51 51.98 4.83 3.25
CA SER A 51 52.27 6.23 2.89
C SER A 51 52.27 6.45 1.38
N ASP A 52 52.77 5.47 0.61
CA ASP A 52 52.71 5.52 -0.85
C ASP A 52 51.27 5.50 -1.36
N ALA A 53 50.42 4.65 -0.77
CA ALA A 53 49.01 4.56 -1.14
C ALA A 53 48.27 5.90 -0.92
N LEU A 54 48.52 6.58 0.20
CA LEU A 54 47.96 7.91 0.48
C LEU A 54 48.41 8.99 -0.52
N LEU A 55 49.69 8.98 -0.90
CA LEU A 55 50.21 9.92 -1.90
C LEU A 55 49.58 9.70 -3.27
N ILE A 56 49.43 8.44 -3.68
CA ILE A 56 48.78 8.09 -4.94
C ILE A 56 47.29 8.44 -4.92
N LEU A 57 46.59 8.20 -3.80
CA LEU A 57 45.20 8.60 -3.65
C LEU A 57 45.02 10.12 -3.81
N ASN A 58 45.91 10.92 -3.21
CA ASN A 58 45.93 12.38 -3.42
C ASN A 58 46.06 12.75 -4.90
N HIS A 59 46.94 12.07 -5.61
CA HIS A 59 47.12 12.28 -7.04
C HIS A 59 45.87 11.88 -7.84
N TRP A 60 45.20 10.78 -7.48
CA TRP A 60 43.94 10.38 -8.11
C TRP A 60 42.81 11.39 -7.87
N ILE A 61 42.71 11.94 -6.66
CA ILE A 61 41.72 12.97 -6.32
C ILE A 61 42.01 14.27 -7.08
N ALA A 62 43.28 14.65 -7.21
CA ALA A 62 43.69 15.90 -7.86
C ALA A 62 43.64 15.85 -9.41
N SER A 63 43.78 14.67 -10.01
CA SER A 63 44.05 14.56 -11.45
C SER A 63 42.81 14.67 -12.35
N GLN A 64 41.59 14.32 -11.91
CA GLN A 64 40.40 14.30 -12.79
C GLN A 64 39.07 14.46 -12.05
N THR A 65 38.08 15.11 -12.70
CA THR A 65 36.68 15.15 -12.23
C THR A 65 35.93 13.83 -12.45
N ASN A 66 36.38 13.03 -13.43
CA ASN A 66 35.88 11.70 -13.73
C ASN A 66 37.09 10.74 -13.86
N PHE A 67 37.28 9.87 -12.87
CA PHE A 67 38.39 8.91 -12.78
C PHE A 67 37.94 7.55 -13.32
N SER A 68 38.80 6.85 -14.06
CA SER A 68 38.48 5.50 -14.57
C SER A 68 39.34 4.46 -13.86
N ALA A 69 38.69 3.51 -13.20
CA ALA A 69 39.37 2.41 -12.51
C ALA A 69 38.53 1.14 -12.54
N ARG A 70 39.21 0.01 -12.36
CA ARG A 70 38.51 -1.27 -12.18
C ARG A 70 38.00 -1.38 -10.74
N MET A 71 36.80 -1.91 -10.57
CA MET A 71 36.22 -2.07 -9.22
C MET A 71 37.02 -3.04 -8.35
N ASP A 72 37.55 -4.13 -8.93
CA ASP A 72 38.38 -5.09 -8.20
C ASP A 72 39.69 -4.48 -7.69
N GLN A 73 40.28 -3.57 -8.47
CA GLN A 73 41.44 -2.79 -8.06
C GLN A 73 41.09 -1.86 -6.89
N MET A 74 40.00 -1.09 -7.00
CA MET A 74 39.61 -0.16 -5.93
C MET A 74 39.22 -0.89 -4.64
N CYS A 75 38.56 -2.06 -4.74
CA CYS A 75 38.31 -2.92 -3.58
C CYS A 75 39.62 -3.31 -2.89
N LYS A 76 40.61 -3.82 -3.65
CA LYS A 76 41.93 -4.19 -3.09
C LYS A 76 42.65 -3.00 -2.48
N PHE A 77 42.57 -1.85 -3.11
CA PHE A 77 43.16 -0.61 -2.61
C PHE A 77 42.57 -0.22 -1.25
N TYR A 78 41.25 -0.20 -1.12
CA TYR A 78 40.61 0.14 0.16
C TYR A 78 40.77 -0.95 1.22
N THR A 79 40.86 -2.24 0.85
CA THR A 79 41.24 -3.31 1.78
C THR A 79 42.64 -3.06 2.34
N PHE A 80 43.62 -2.74 1.49
CA PHE A 80 44.98 -2.41 1.92
C PHE A 80 45.01 -1.18 2.85
N MET A 81 44.23 -0.15 2.53
CA MET A 81 44.08 1.02 3.42
C MET A 81 43.41 0.67 4.76
N SER A 82 42.45 -0.25 4.76
CA SER A 82 41.80 -0.74 5.97
C SER A 82 42.77 -1.53 6.87
N GLU A 83 43.65 -2.34 6.28
CA GLU A 83 44.69 -3.07 7.00
C GLU A 83 45.68 -2.11 7.67
N GLY A 84 46.13 -1.08 6.95
CA GLY A 84 47.01 -0.04 7.50
C GLY A 84 46.35 0.82 8.59
N ALA A 85 45.03 1.01 8.51
CA ALA A 85 44.27 1.64 9.58
C ALA A 85 44.21 0.77 10.84
N ALA A 86 43.97 -0.53 10.67
CA ALA A 86 43.88 -1.49 11.77
C ALA A 86 45.24 -1.72 12.45
N SER A 87 46.35 -1.66 11.70
CA SER A 87 47.71 -1.77 12.26
C SER A 87 48.24 -0.47 12.89
N GLY A 88 47.50 0.64 12.76
CA GLY A 88 47.90 1.96 13.26
C GLY A 88 48.96 2.67 12.39
N GLU A 89 49.32 2.11 11.24
CA GLU A 89 50.24 2.71 10.27
C GLU A 89 49.64 3.91 9.53
N ILE A 90 48.30 3.94 9.45
CA ILE A 90 47.54 5.07 8.88
C ILE A 90 46.71 5.70 9.99
N ASN A 91 46.98 6.98 10.29
CA ASN A 91 46.07 7.75 11.12
C ASN A 91 44.92 8.25 10.25
N ILE A 92 43.82 7.49 10.20
CA ILE A 92 42.68 7.80 9.33
C ILE A 92 42.17 9.22 9.55
N LYS A 93 42.07 9.70 10.79
CA LYS A 93 41.58 11.06 11.08
C LYS A 93 42.48 12.18 10.56
N ARG A 94 43.79 11.95 10.52
CA ARG A 94 44.79 12.95 10.10
C ARG A 94 45.12 12.86 8.62
N ASP A 95 45.19 11.64 8.08
CA ASP A 95 45.81 11.36 6.79
C ASP A 95 44.79 11.01 5.70
N PHE A 96 43.63 10.46 6.08
CA PHE A 96 42.63 9.94 5.14
C PHE A 96 41.31 10.71 5.17
N LEU A 97 40.77 11.06 6.35
CA LEU A 97 39.53 11.84 6.48
C LEU A 97 39.60 13.24 5.84
N PRO A 98 40.73 13.99 5.88
CA PRO A 98 40.81 15.25 5.13
C PRO A 98 40.71 15.02 3.61
N LEU A 99 41.01 13.81 3.17
CA LEU A 99 40.99 13.39 1.78
C LEU A 99 39.73 12.64 1.40
N CYS A 100 38.81 12.33 2.35
CA CYS A 100 37.78 11.26 2.34
C CYS A 100 36.81 11.30 1.15
N SER A 101 37.39 11.19 -0.02
CA SER A 101 36.77 11.21 -1.32
C SER A 101 36.86 9.76 -1.76
N ILE A 102 35.74 9.05 -1.63
CA ILE A 102 35.64 7.63 -1.94
C ILE A 102 35.28 7.52 -3.41
N PHE A 103 36.04 6.70 -4.14
CA PHE A 103 35.75 6.46 -5.55
C PHE A 103 34.37 5.82 -5.67
N THR A 104 33.49 6.47 -6.41
CA THR A 104 32.11 6.04 -6.57
C THR A 104 31.78 5.96 -8.05
N PRO A 105 31.37 4.79 -8.57
CA PRO A 105 31.09 4.63 -10.00
C PRO A 105 29.91 5.51 -10.43
N LEU A 106 30.00 6.11 -11.62
CA LEU A 106 28.94 6.98 -12.16
C LEU A 106 27.75 6.19 -12.70
N HIS A 107 28.01 5.06 -13.36
CA HIS A 107 27.01 4.15 -13.92
C HIS A 107 27.22 2.72 -13.43
N GLY A 108 26.12 2.02 -13.16
CA GLY A 108 26.15 0.59 -12.87
C GLY A 108 26.22 -0.21 -14.17
N SER A 109 27.42 -0.66 -14.55
CA SER A 109 27.59 -1.76 -15.51
C SER A 109 28.70 -2.70 -15.03
N PRO A 110 28.48 -4.02 -15.05
CA PRO A 110 29.45 -5.05 -14.65
C PRO A 110 30.24 -5.57 -15.87
N SER A 111 30.75 -4.69 -16.74
CA SER A 111 31.76 -5.13 -17.71
C SER A 111 33.10 -5.28 -17.00
N THR A 112 33.92 -6.23 -17.43
CA THR A 112 35.30 -6.47 -16.99
C THR A 112 36.29 -5.31 -17.25
N ASP A 113 35.76 -4.20 -17.75
CA ASP A 113 36.50 -3.00 -18.16
C ASP A 113 36.44 -1.90 -17.09
N SER A 114 37.39 -0.97 -17.17
CA SER A 114 37.50 0.16 -16.25
C SER A 114 36.20 0.97 -16.20
N VAL A 115 35.67 1.18 -15.00
CA VAL A 115 34.43 1.94 -14.78
C VAL A 115 34.80 3.40 -14.55
N THR A 116 34.05 4.31 -15.18
CA THR A 116 34.19 5.74 -14.92
C THR A 116 33.41 6.11 -13.67
N GLY A 117 34.08 6.75 -12.72
CA GLY A 117 33.55 7.18 -11.43
C GLY A 117 34.08 8.56 -11.03
N ARG A 118 33.72 9.00 -9.83
CA ARG A 118 34.25 10.22 -9.21
C ARG A 118 34.55 9.95 -7.74
N PHE A 119 35.55 10.64 -7.20
CA PHE A 119 35.80 10.65 -5.76
C PHE A 119 34.81 11.58 -5.05
N MET A 120 34.01 11.05 -4.12
CA MET A 120 32.92 11.76 -3.42
C MET A 120 33.17 11.81 -1.93
N SER A 121 32.85 12.93 -1.28
CA SER A 121 33.01 13.09 0.17
C SER A 121 32.18 12.05 0.94
N SER A 122 32.64 11.62 2.13
CA SER A 122 31.84 10.79 3.03
C SER A 122 30.48 11.43 3.38
N ASN A 123 30.38 12.76 3.38
CA ASN A 123 29.13 13.49 3.56
C ASN A 123 28.16 13.35 2.37
N ASP A 124 28.66 13.00 1.19
CA ASP A 124 27.84 12.79 -0.01
C ASP A 124 27.51 11.31 -0.24
N LEU A 125 27.72 10.47 0.77
CA LEU A 125 27.61 9.02 0.65
C LEU A 125 26.81 8.45 1.81
N TYR A 126 26.24 7.28 1.58
CA TYR A 126 25.66 6.44 2.62
C TYR A 126 25.91 4.97 2.28
N TRP A 127 25.88 4.12 3.30
CA TRP A 127 26.17 2.71 3.10
C TRP A 127 25.05 1.99 2.35
N HIS A 128 23.82 1.99 2.88
CA HIS A 128 22.69 1.27 2.29
C HIS A 128 21.34 1.96 2.54
N ASP A 129 20.40 1.84 1.59
CA ASP A 129 19.00 2.24 1.72
C ASP A 129 18.10 1.00 1.86
N PRO A 130 17.61 0.68 3.07
CA PRO A 130 16.72 -0.46 3.29
C PRO A 130 15.30 -0.27 2.73
N THR A 131 14.93 0.95 2.32
CA THR A 131 13.60 1.26 1.78
C THR A 131 13.49 0.96 0.29
N GLY A 132 14.63 0.91 -0.42
CA GLY A 132 14.71 0.71 -1.87
C GLY A 132 14.27 1.92 -2.71
N CYS A 133 13.94 3.06 -2.07
CA CYS A 133 13.53 4.28 -2.77
C CYS A 133 14.63 4.76 -3.72
N CYS A 134 15.87 4.77 -3.25
CA CYS A 134 16.99 5.26 -4.04
C CYS A 134 17.22 4.43 -5.30
N GLU A 135 17.12 3.09 -5.22
CA GLU A 135 17.25 2.20 -6.38
C GLU A 135 16.19 2.46 -7.44
N LYS A 136 14.93 2.68 -7.02
CA LYS A 136 13.84 3.07 -7.92
C LYS A 136 14.09 4.41 -8.60
N ILE A 137 14.60 5.38 -7.86
CA ILE A 137 14.98 6.68 -8.40
C ILE A 137 16.12 6.51 -9.42
N TYR A 138 17.18 5.76 -9.11
CA TYR A 138 18.29 5.50 -10.02
C TYR A 138 17.85 4.82 -11.32
N ALA A 139 16.94 3.85 -11.23
CA ALA A 139 16.35 3.19 -12.41
C ALA A 139 15.58 4.17 -13.30
N SER A 140 14.94 5.18 -12.70
CA SER A 140 14.12 6.17 -13.41
C SER A 140 14.94 7.36 -13.95
N ILE A 141 16.00 7.76 -13.23
CA ILE A 141 16.89 8.89 -13.56
C ILE A 141 17.93 8.52 -14.63
N LEU A 142 18.20 7.24 -14.88
CA LEU A 142 19.11 6.82 -15.97
C LEU A 142 18.69 7.39 -17.36
N MET A 143 17.47 7.93 -17.47
CA MET A 143 16.91 8.61 -18.65
C MET A 143 17.07 10.15 -18.68
N LYS A 144 17.38 10.82 -17.55
CA LYS A 144 17.45 12.30 -17.44
C LYS A 144 18.60 12.69 -16.50
N GLY A 145 19.70 13.19 -17.04
CA GLY A 145 21.03 13.38 -16.41
C GLY A 145 21.16 14.28 -15.16
N ASN A 146 20.17 14.36 -14.27
CA ASN A 146 20.31 14.99 -12.96
C ASN A 146 20.81 13.97 -11.94
N MET A 147 22.06 14.12 -11.51
CA MET A 147 22.72 13.24 -10.55
C MET A 147 22.13 13.43 -9.15
N PHE A 148 21.78 12.33 -8.49
CA PHE A 148 21.33 12.31 -7.11
C PHE A 148 22.45 12.83 -6.17
N PRO A 149 22.15 13.63 -5.13
CA PRO A 149 23.18 14.29 -4.32
C PRO A 149 24.03 13.32 -3.50
N ARG A 150 23.48 12.15 -3.09
CA ARG A 150 24.23 11.13 -2.34
C ARG A 150 24.16 9.70 -2.85
N LYS A 151 25.29 9.01 -2.90
CA LYS A 151 25.36 7.65 -3.47
C LYS A 151 25.50 6.53 -2.45
N MET A 152 24.88 5.40 -2.78
CA MET A 152 24.96 4.16 -2.01
C MET A 152 26.29 3.43 -2.29
N LEU A 153 27.00 3.03 -1.23
CA LEU A 153 28.27 2.32 -1.36
C LEU A 153 28.17 0.80 -1.29
N SER A 154 27.14 0.24 -0.63
CA SER A 154 27.04 -1.20 -0.38
C SER A 154 27.08 -2.06 -1.64
N VAL A 155 26.57 -1.54 -2.77
CA VAL A 155 26.61 -2.22 -4.07
C VAL A 155 28.02 -2.23 -4.67
N ALA A 156 28.79 -1.16 -4.47
CA ALA A 156 30.14 -1.04 -5.03
C ALA A 156 31.19 -1.78 -4.18
N TYR A 157 31.03 -1.79 -2.86
CA TYR A 157 32.05 -2.26 -1.91
C TYR A 157 31.48 -3.15 -0.79
N PRO A 158 30.77 -4.25 -1.07
CA PRO A 158 30.03 -5.01 -0.06
C PRO A 158 30.88 -5.53 1.10
N SER A 159 32.16 -5.86 0.87
CA SER A 159 33.08 -6.40 1.88
C SER A 159 33.75 -5.34 2.77
N LEU A 160 33.53 -4.04 2.51
CA LEU A 160 34.23 -2.94 3.18
C LEU A 160 33.29 -2.12 4.10
N HIS A 161 32.22 -2.75 4.60
CA HIS A 161 31.23 -2.11 5.47
C HIS A 161 31.89 -1.40 6.66
N GLU A 162 32.59 -2.16 7.51
CA GLU A 162 33.16 -1.67 8.76
C GLU A 162 34.17 -0.54 8.52
N PHE A 163 35.00 -0.68 7.50
CA PHE A 163 35.97 0.35 7.12
C PHE A 163 35.28 1.67 6.74
N PHE A 164 34.26 1.64 5.87
CA PHE A 164 33.61 2.87 5.44
C PHE A 164 32.69 3.47 6.51
N THR A 165 31.95 2.66 7.26
CA THR A 165 31.00 3.18 8.25
C THR A 165 31.67 3.58 9.56
N GLU A 166 32.52 2.72 10.12
CA GLU A 166 33.12 2.96 11.44
C GLU A 166 34.41 3.78 11.34
N THR A 167 35.21 3.56 10.29
CA THR A 167 36.54 4.19 10.18
C THR A 167 36.48 5.49 9.36
N CYS A 168 35.76 5.50 8.23
CA CYS A 168 35.64 6.66 7.35
C CYS A 168 34.45 7.58 7.70
N GLY A 169 33.58 7.16 8.61
CA GLY A 169 32.43 7.94 9.08
C GLY A 169 31.30 8.09 8.05
N VAL A 170 31.21 7.19 7.07
CA VAL A 170 30.08 7.19 6.13
C VAL A 170 28.80 6.80 6.88
N PRO A 171 27.72 7.59 6.80
CA PRO A 171 26.43 7.24 7.41
C PRO A 171 25.95 5.85 6.96
N LYS A 172 25.53 5.00 7.90
CA LYS A 172 25.02 3.64 7.60
C LYS A 172 23.77 3.68 6.72
N ILE A 173 22.94 4.69 6.94
CA ILE A 173 21.64 4.90 6.31
C ILE A 173 21.39 6.41 6.17
N PRO A 174 20.50 6.83 5.26
CA PRO A 174 20.09 8.22 5.16
C PRO A 174 19.41 8.74 6.44
N THR A 175 19.56 10.04 6.71
CA THR A 175 18.88 10.75 7.80
C THR A 175 17.41 11.07 7.46
N THR A 176 16.62 11.54 8.43
CA THR A 176 15.22 11.93 8.22
C THR A 176 15.05 12.99 7.13
N SER A 177 15.87 14.04 7.15
CA SER A 177 15.85 15.09 6.13
C SER A 177 16.26 14.58 4.75
N GLU A 178 17.22 13.66 4.69
CA GLU A 178 17.64 13.00 3.46
C GLU A 178 16.53 12.10 2.89
N TYR A 179 15.83 11.34 3.72
CA TYR A 179 14.67 10.56 3.27
C TYR A 179 13.54 11.46 2.75
N LEU A 180 13.34 12.65 3.33
CA LEU A 180 12.38 13.60 2.78
C LEU A 180 12.80 14.08 1.38
N GLU A 181 14.08 14.37 1.17
CA GLU A 181 14.61 14.71 -0.16
C GLU A 181 14.47 13.55 -1.16
N VAL A 182 14.73 12.31 -0.71
CA VAL A 182 14.49 11.09 -1.49
C VAL A 182 13.03 11.01 -1.94
N LEU A 183 12.08 11.23 -1.01
CA LEU A 183 10.65 11.20 -1.32
C LEU A 183 10.23 12.32 -2.28
N LEU A 184 10.77 13.54 -2.14
CA LEU A 184 10.54 14.65 -3.06
C LEU A 184 11.00 14.33 -4.49
N ARG A 185 12.15 13.65 -4.62
CA ARG A 185 12.62 13.20 -5.92
C ARG A 185 11.78 12.05 -6.45
N LEU A 186 11.44 11.09 -5.60
CA LEU A 186 10.57 9.96 -5.96
C LEU A 186 9.23 10.44 -6.52
N SER A 187 8.61 11.44 -5.89
CA SER A 187 7.35 12.00 -6.36
C SER A 187 7.45 12.75 -7.69
N SER A 188 8.63 13.31 -8.00
CA SER A 188 8.89 13.98 -9.29
C SER A 188 9.13 13.02 -10.46
N VAL A 189 9.47 11.76 -10.20
CA VAL A 189 9.85 10.78 -11.25
C VAL A 189 8.89 9.60 -11.39
N ALA A 190 8.06 9.33 -10.39
CA ALA A 190 7.17 8.16 -10.35
C ALA A 190 5.74 8.51 -9.97
N VAL A 191 4.80 7.69 -10.45
CA VAL A 191 3.38 7.76 -10.06
C VAL A 191 3.19 7.04 -8.72
N PRO A 192 2.36 7.56 -7.78
CA PRO A 192 2.16 6.98 -6.45
C PRO A 192 1.90 5.47 -6.45
N SER A 193 1.04 4.98 -7.34
CA SER A 193 0.67 3.55 -7.42
C SER A 193 1.86 2.60 -7.64
N GLN A 194 2.93 3.08 -8.28
CA GLN A 194 4.13 2.28 -8.56
C GLN A 194 5.11 2.22 -7.38
N VAL A 195 5.06 3.21 -6.49
CA VAL A 195 6.09 3.43 -5.46
C VAL A 195 5.53 3.58 -4.04
N ALA A 196 4.21 3.50 -3.85
CA ALA A 196 3.54 3.67 -2.56
C ALA A 196 4.10 2.77 -1.45
N ASN A 197 4.46 1.52 -1.77
CA ASN A 197 5.09 0.60 -0.81
C ASN A 197 6.48 1.09 -0.35
N HIS A 198 7.23 1.78 -1.21
CA HIS A 198 8.52 2.35 -0.84
C HIS A 198 8.33 3.54 0.11
N VAL A 199 7.32 4.37 -0.12
CA VAL A 199 6.93 5.44 0.82
C VAL A 199 6.53 4.84 2.17
N PHE A 200 5.76 3.75 2.17
CA PHE A 200 5.41 3.04 3.40
C PHE A 200 6.64 2.57 4.17
N ARG A 201 7.65 2.01 3.49
CA ARG A 201 8.91 1.60 4.13
C ARG A 201 9.66 2.77 4.78
N VAL A 202 9.62 3.96 4.18
CA VAL A 202 10.16 5.17 4.79
C VAL A 202 9.40 5.52 6.07
N PHE A 203 8.06 5.45 6.06
CA PHE A 203 7.24 5.67 7.25
C PHE A 203 7.50 4.65 8.36
N VAL A 204 7.64 3.37 8.01
CA VAL A 204 8.02 2.30 8.95
C VAL A 204 9.39 2.60 9.56
N ARG A 205 10.34 3.12 8.76
CA ARG A 205 11.67 3.51 9.26
C ARG A 205 11.58 4.64 10.28
N TRP A 206 10.89 5.72 9.93
CA TRP A 206 10.67 6.84 10.85
C TRP A 206 9.96 6.41 12.13
N ALA A 207 8.97 5.52 12.04
CA ALA A 207 8.25 4.99 13.19
C ALA A 207 9.14 4.11 14.10
N ASN A 208 10.04 3.31 13.52
CA ASN A 208 10.99 2.51 14.28
C ASN A 208 12.04 3.37 15.00
N ASP A 209 12.52 4.42 14.33
CA ASP A 209 13.48 5.33 14.95
C ASP A 209 12.84 6.14 16.09
N LEU A 210 11.57 6.53 15.95
CA LEU A 210 10.75 7.09 17.02
C LEU A 210 10.64 6.14 18.23
N HIS A 211 10.34 4.87 17.99
CA HIS A 211 10.15 3.89 19.05
C HIS A 211 11.46 3.49 19.76
N SER A 212 12.59 3.51 19.05
CA SER A 212 13.90 3.17 19.60
C SER A 212 14.49 4.24 20.55
N GLY A 213 13.83 5.39 20.68
CA GLY A 213 14.38 6.55 21.40
C GLY A 213 15.57 7.22 20.70
N SER A 214 15.92 6.78 19.49
CA SER A 214 16.98 7.39 18.68
C SER A 214 16.54 8.69 17.99
N TYR A 215 15.25 9.02 18.02
CA TYR A 215 14.68 10.20 17.36
C TYR A 215 14.86 11.46 18.21
N LYS A 216 15.32 12.56 17.59
CA LYS A 216 15.33 13.87 18.24
C LYS A 216 13.96 14.51 18.03
N MET A 217 13.41 15.17 19.05
CA MET A 217 12.15 15.92 18.90
C MET A 217 12.21 16.93 17.74
N ASP A 218 13.40 17.47 17.46
CA ASP A 218 13.67 18.35 16.33
C ASP A 218 13.36 17.71 14.98
N ASP A 219 13.58 16.39 14.81
CA ASP A 219 13.32 15.68 13.55
C ASP A 219 11.80 15.56 13.28
N ILE A 220 11.00 15.38 14.34
CA ILE A 220 9.53 15.33 14.25
C ILE A 220 8.98 16.70 13.87
N LEU A 221 9.48 17.75 14.54
CA LEU A 221 9.10 19.13 14.25
C LEU A 221 9.48 19.48 12.81
N PHE A 222 10.70 19.13 12.39
CA PHE A 222 11.15 19.30 11.01
C PHE A 222 10.23 18.60 10.00
N LEU A 223 9.88 17.32 10.23
CA LEU A 223 8.97 16.58 9.34
C LEU A 223 7.60 17.23 9.28
N LYS A 224 7.04 17.60 10.43
CA LYS A 224 5.72 18.22 10.54
C LYS A 224 5.67 19.56 9.80
N GLU A 225 6.64 20.44 10.05
CA GLU A 225 6.74 21.74 9.36
C GLU A 225 6.99 21.57 7.86
N SER A 226 7.80 20.58 7.48
CA SER A 226 8.11 20.34 6.07
C SER A 226 6.91 19.80 5.30
N LEU A 227 6.17 18.84 5.86
CA LEU A 227 4.98 18.28 5.21
C LEU A 227 3.84 19.29 5.08
N GLN A 228 3.80 20.34 5.90
CA GLN A 228 2.83 21.44 5.79
C GLN A 228 3.09 22.40 4.62
N LYS A 229 4.29 22.37 4.03
CA LYS A 229 4.61 23.22 2.88
C LYS A 229 3.92 22.70 1.61
N LEU A 230 3.47 23.62 0.77
CA LEU A 230 2.79 23.31 -0.49
C LEU A 230 3.67 22.48 -1.44
N GLU A 231 4.97 22.75 -1.47
CA GLU A 231 5.95 22.09 -2.34
C GLU A 231 6.30 20.66 -1.92
N THR A 232 5.96 20.26 -0.68
CA THR A 232 6.33 18.95 -0.13
C THR A 232 5.33 17.86 -0.49
N THR A 233 5.01 17.73 -1.77
CA THR A 233 4.05 16.73 -2.27
C THR A 233 4.71 15.35 -2.33
N VAL A 234 4.65 14.63 -1.21
CA VAL A 234 5.32 13.32 -1.01
C VAL A 234 4.38 12.23 -0.50
N LEU A 235 3.12 12.58 -0.19
CA LEU A 235 2.15 11.63 0.32
C LEU A 235 1.37 11.01 -0.85
N PRO A 236 1.42 9.69 -1.04
CA PRO A 236 0.69 9.00 -2.10
C PRO A 236 -0.79 8.89 -1.72
N THR A 237 -1.69 9.31 -2.60
CA THR A 237 -3.14 9.20 -2.37
C THR A 237 -3.81 8.10 -3.18
N LEU A 238 -5.02 7.72 -2.76
CA LEU A 238 -5.86 6.74 -3.45
C LEU A 238 -6.15 7.14 -4.91
N GLY A 239 -6.31 8.44 -5.18
CA GLY A 239 -6.47 9.00 -6.53
C GLY A 239 -5.21 8.94 -7.40
N CYS A 240 -4.15 8.28 -6.94
CA CYS A 240 -2.84 8.24 -7.59
C CYS A 240 -2.21 9.63 -7.80
N THR A 241 -2.46 10.55 -6.86
CA THR A 241 -1.84 11.88 -6.84
C THR A 241 -0.87 12.04 -5.67
N TRP A 242 0.08 12.97 -5.81
CA TRP A 242 1.00 13.35 -4.74
C TRP A 242 0.46 14.59 -4.03
N VAL A 243 0.30 14.51 -2.71
CA VAL A 243 -0.17 15.65 -1.89
C VAL A 243 0.79 15.94 -0.75
N SER A 244 0.64 17.12 -0.17
CA SER A 244 1.25 17.50 1.11
C SER A 244 0.16 17.75 2.15
N LEU A 245 0.54 18.09 3.39
CA LEU A 245 -0.39 18.48 4.45
C LEU A 245 -0.77 19.97 4.40
N HIS A 246 -0.48 20.65 3.29
CA HIS A 246 -0.88 22.03 3.09
C HIS A 246 -2.42 22.13 2.96
N PRO A 247 -3.09 23.13 3.59
CA PRO A 247 -4.56 23.24 3.60
C PRO A 247 -5.23 23.29 2.23
N SER A 248 -4.51 23.65 1.17
CA SER A 248 -5.02 23.67 -0.20
C SER A 248 -5.41 22.30 -0.74
N PHE A 249 -4.87 21.21 -0.19
CA PHE A 249 -5.17 19.84 -0.59
C PHE A 249 -6.38 19.25 0.15
N GLY A 250 -7.07 20.04 0.97
CA GLY A 250 -8.21 19.55 1.75
C GLY A 250 -7.76 18.78 2.98
N LEU A 251 -8.52 17.74 3.36
CA LEU A 251 -8.24 16.94 4.55
C LEU A 251 -7.47 15.70 4.11
N VAL A 252 -6.19 15.60 4.51
CA VAL A 252 -5.38 14.41 4.23
C VAL A 252 -5.43 13.48 5.45
N CYS A 253 -5.93 12.27 5.28
CA CYS A 253 -6.03 11.28 6.35
C CYS A 253 -5.73 9.87 5.84
N TRP A 254 -5.49 8.93 6.76
CA TRP A 254 -5.42 7.51 6.42
C TRP A 254 -6.72 6.80 6.84
N ALA A 255 -7.12 5.79 6.07
CA ALA A 255 -8.35 5.05 6.31
C ALA A 255 -8.09 3.85 7.23
N ASP A 256 -8.51 3.97 8.48
CA ASP A 256 -8.46 2.91 9.50
C ASP A 256 -9.72 2.03 9.52
N ASP A 257 -10.76 2.47 8.80
CA ASP A 257 -12.04 1.77 8.66
C ASP A 257 -12.47 1.81 7.19
N ASP A 258 -12.56 0.62 6.58
CA ASP A 258 -12.89 0.46 5.16
C ASP A 258 -14.36 0.81 4.85
N GLU A 259 -15.28 0.63 5.81
CA GLU A 259 -16.69 1.01 5.64
C GLU A 259 -16.83 2.53 5.62
N LEU A 260 -16.18 3.22 6.56
CA LEU A 260 -16.12 4.69 6.58
C LEU A 260 -15.45 5.23 5.33
N LYS A 261 -14.35 4.60 4.87
CA LYS A 261 -13.65 4.99 3.65
C LYS A 261 -14.59 5.04 2.46
N GLN A 262 -15.42 4.01 2.26
CA GLN A 262 -16.37 3.95 1.14
C GLN A 262 -17.36 5.13 1.14
N GLN A 263 -17.76 5.63 2.30
CA GLN A 263 -18.70 6.76 2.40
C GLN A 263 -18.10 8.10 1.95
N PHE A 264 -16.78 8.24 1.98
CA PHE A 264 -16.06 9.47 1.65
C PHE A 264 -15.22 9.38 0.37
N GLN A 265 -15.16 8.20 -0.29
CA GLN A 265 -14.35 7.97 -1.50
C GLN A 265 -14.65 8.93 -2.65
N ASN A 266 -15.90 9.39 -2.78
CA ASN A 266 -16.32 10.28 -3.87
C ASN A 266 -16.22 11.77 -3.52
N THR A 267 -15.81 12.10 -2.29
CA THR A 267 -15.71 13.50 -1.85
C THR A 267 -14.38 14.11 -2.26
N ARG A 268 -14.42 15.28 -2.91
CA ARG A 268 -13.20 16.01 -3.31
C ARG A 268 -12.49 16.70 -2.15
N GLU A 269 -13.06 16.62 -0.96
CA GLU A 269 -12.57 17.32 0.24
C GLU A 269 -11.61 16.48 1.09
N VAL A 270 -11.59 15.16 0.86
CA VAL A 270 -10.80 14.20 1.62
C VAL A 270 -9.86 13.45 0.69
N GLU A 271 -8.57 13.51 1.00
CA GLU A 271 -7.53 12.75 0.31
C GLU A 271 -7.07 11.62 1.22
N PHE A 272 -7.26 10.40 0.75
CA PHE A 272 -6.86 9.19 1.46
C PHE A 272 -5.44 8.81 1.11
N ILE A 273 -4.55 8.75 2.11
CA ILE A 273 -3.21 8.20 1.93
C ILE A 273 -3.33 6.71 1.60
N GLN A 274 -2.62 6.28 0.55
CA GLN A 274 -2.60 4.90 0.08
C GLN A 274 -1.17 4.40 -0.09
N PHE A 275 -0.83 3.36 0.66
CA PHE A 275 0.50 2.72 0.65
C PHE A 275 0.63 1.53 -0.30
N GLY A 276 -0.36 1.33 -1.18
CA GLY A 276 -0.43 0.21 -2.10
C GLY A 276 -0.88 -1.09 -1.42
N VAL A 277 -0.52 -2.23 -2.01
CA VAL A 277 -0.84 -3.55 -1.44
C VAL A 277 0.15 -3.86 -0.31
N LEU A 278 -0.37 -4.05 0.90
CA LEU A 278 0.40 -4.35 2.10
C LEU A 278 0.22 -5.81 2.53
N SER A 279 1.32 -6.43 2.98
CA SER A 279 1.30 -7.76 3.60
C SER A 279 0.58 -7.72 4.96
N LEU A 280 0.24 -8.87 5.54
CA LEU A 280 -0.40 -8.93 6.86
C LEU A 280 0.48 -8.29 7.96
N ASP A 281 1.79 -8.54 7.90
CA ASP A 281 2.78 -7.94 8.82
C ASP A 281 2.88 -6.41 8.63
N ASP A 282 2.83 -5.94 7.38
CA ASP A 282 2.82 -4.50 7.09
C ASP A 282 1.54 -3.81 7.56
N LYS A 283 0.38 -4.49 7.47
CA LYS A 283 -0.88 -3.97 8.04
C LYS A 283 -0.79 -3.82 9.57
N GLN A 284 -0.23 -4.80 10.27
CA GLN A 284 -0.01 -4.68 11.72
C GLN A 284 0.92 -3.51 12.08
N LYS A 285 1.97 -3.28 11.28
CA LYS A 285 2.84 -2.10 11.45
C LYS A 285 2.11 -0.80 11.17
N LEU A 286 1.25 -0.78 10.16
CA LEU A 286 0.39 0.36 9.81
C LEU A 286 -0.51 0.73 10.99
N ASP A 287 -1.28 -0.22 11.50
CA ASP A 287 -2.26 -0.02 12.58
C ASP A 287 -1.61 0.29 13.94
N GLY A 288 -0.35 -0.11 14.12
CA GLY A 288 0.41 0.14 15.33
C GLY A 288 1.30 1.39 15.26
N ARG A 289 2.60 1.18 15.00
CA ARG A 289 3.63 2.21 15.16
C ARG A 289 3.54 3.30 14.09
N VAL A 290 3.16 2.95 12.87
CA VAL A 290 3.05 3.91 11.78
C VAL A 290 1.84 4.83 11.97
N ALA A 291 0.68 4.30 12.39
CA ALA A 291 -0.47 5.11 12.78
C ALA A 291 -0.14 6.10 13.89
N ALA A 292 0.62 5.67 14.91
CA ALA A 292 1.09 6.55 15.97
C ALA A 292 1.97 7.68 15.44
N LEU A 293 2.93 7.39 14.56
CA LEU A 293 3.76 8.40 13.89
C LEU A 293 2.89 9.37 13.07
N MET A 294 1.99 8.85 12.25
CA MET A 294 1.07 9.64 11.41
C MET A 294 0.29 10.64 12.24
N ASN A 295 -0.28 10.20 13.37
CA ASN A 295 -1.00 11.09 14.28
C ASN A 295 -0.10 12.21 14.84
N ILE A 296 1.16 11.91 15.19
CA ILE A 296 2.12 12.89 15.73
C ILE A 296 2.49 13.95 14.69
N ILE A 297 2.73 13.54 13.44
CA ILE A 297 3.10 14.45 12.34
C ILE A 297 1.90 15.20 11.74
N GLY A 298 0.68 14.95 12.24
CA GLY A 298 -0.54 15.67 11.86
C GLY A 298 -1.37 15.02 10.76
N ILE A 299 -1.19 13.72 10.53
CA ILE A 299 -2.03 12.89 9.65
C ILE A 299 -3.01 12.09 10.51
N PRO A 300 -4.27 12.52 10.62
CA PRO A 300 -5.25 11.83 11.44
C PRO A 300 -5.76 10.54 10.79
N ALA A 301 -6.28 9.64 11.63
CA ALA A 301 -7.12 8.52 11.20
C ALA A 301 -8.52 9.02 10.82
N LEU A 302 -9.15 8.41 9.81
CA LEU A 302 -10.48 8.77 9.33
C LEU A 302 -11.52 8.71 10.46
N SER A 303 -11.51 7.65 11.28
CA SER A 303 -12.44 7.50 12.40
C SER A 303 -12.36 8.64 13.43
N LYS A 304 -11.22 9.34 13.52
CA LYS A 304 -11.02 10.44 14.48
C LYS A 304 -11.47 11.79 13.94
N VAL A 305 -11.57 11.95 12.63
CA VAL A 305 -12.04 13.17 11.97
C VAL A 305 -13.50 13.11 11.53
N VAL A 306 -14.12 11.93 11.59
CA VAL A 306 -15.55 11.75 11.31
C VAL A 306 -16.37 11.80 12.60
N TYR A 307 -17.59 12.32 12.52
CA TYR A 307 -18.61 12.19 13.55
C TYR A 307 -19.98 11.91 12.91
N ARG A 308 -20.95 11.43 13.72
CA ARG A 308 -22.28 11.10 13.24
C ARG A 308 -23.24 12.23 13.61
N GLU A 309 -23.82 12.89 12.61
CA GLU A 309 -24.86 13.89 12.86
C GLU A 309 -26.23 13.21 12.96
N PRO A 310 -26.92 13.31 14.11
CA PRO A 310 -28.22 12.72 14.31
C PRO A 310 -29.28 13.48 13.49
N MET A 311 -30.13 12.72 12.81
CA MET A 311 -31.32 13.20 12.11
C MET A 311 -32.53 12.48 12.70
N HIS A 312 -33.35 13.22 13.44
CA HIS A 312 -34.47 12.65 14.18
C HIS A 312 -35.77 13.41 13.97
N SER A 313 -36.88 12.69 14.08
CA SER A 313 -38.24 13.24 14.07
C SER A 313 -39.10 12.58 15.13
N GLY A 314 -40.01 13.36 15.72
CA GLY A 314 -40.89 12.92 16.80
C GLY A 314 -40.20 12.90 18.17
N THR A 315 -41.00 12.88 19.23
CA THR A 315 -40.54 12.82 20.62
C THR A 315 -41.25 11.69 21.35
N GLY A 316 -40.49 10.77 21.93
CA GLY A 316 -40.98 9.63 22.70
C GLY A 316 -40.69 9.75 24.20
N ASN A 317 -41.14 8.77 24.98
CA ASN A 317 -40.95 8.75 26.42
C ASN A 317 -39.56 8.18 26.79
N ASN A 318 -38.70 9.02 27.38
CA ASN A 318 -37.34 8.64 27.77
C ASN A 318 -37.23 7.93 29.13
N ARG A 319 -38.28 7.93 29.96
CA ARG A 319 -38.24 7.43 31.35
C ARG A 319 -37.71 6.00 31.45
N GLY A 320 -38.22 5.09 30.62
CA GLY A 320 -37.84 3.69 30.67
C GLY A 320 -36.37 3.43 30.33
N LYS A 321 -35.81 4.17 29.35
CA LYS A 321 -34.41 4.03 28.92
C LYS A 321 -33.46 4.72 29.91
N ALA A 322 -33.82 5.91 30.41
CA ALA A 322 -33.06 6.62 31.42
C ALA A 322 -32.98 5.84 32.74
N SER A 323 -34.10 5.28 33.22
CA SER A 323 -34.11 4.43 34.41
C SER A 323 -33.25 3.17 34.24
N LEU A 324 -33.22 2.58 33.04
CA LEU A 324 -32.35 1.43 32.75
C LEU A 324 -30.87 1.81 32.89
N LEU A 325 -30.45 2.93 32.30
CA LEU A 325 -29.06 3.39 32.38
C LEU A 325 -28.67 3.75 33.81
N ASN A 326 -29.56 4.45 34.54
CA ASN A 326 -29.33 4.79 35.94
C ASN A 326 -29.16 3.53 36.82
N TRP A 327 -29.98 2.52 36.60
CA TRP A 327 -29.89 1.26 37.32
C TRP A 327 -28.61 0.47 36.99
N LEU A 328 -28.16 0.51 35.73
CA LEU A 328 -26.94 -0.18 35.30
C LEU A 328 -25.64 0.56 35.64
N LEU A 329 -25.70 1.87 35.91
CA LEU A 329 -24.51 2.71 36.12
C LEU A 329 -23.53 2.19 37.18
N PRO A 330 -23.96 1.71 38.36
CA PRO A 330 -23.02 1.16 39.35
C PRO A 330 -22.25 -0.05 38.84
N TYR A 331 -22.89 -0.87 37.99
CA TYR A 331 -22.26 -2.04 37.36
C TYR A 331 -21.30 -1.62 36.25
N MET A 332 -21.63 -0.57 35.49
CA MET A 332 -20.72 0.02 34.51
C MET A 332 -19.42 0.50 35.18
N GLN A 333 -19.55 1.25 36.28
CA GLN A 333 -18.42 1.77 37.04
C GLN A 333 -17.53 0.65 37.57
N ARG A 334 -18.13 -0.36 38.21
CA ARG A 334 -17.40 -1.54 38.73
C ARG A 334 -16.64 -2.29 37.65
N TYR A 335 -17.28 -2.51 36.49
CA TYR A 335 -16.65 -3.21 35.38
C TYR A 335 -15.44 -2.44 34.84
N ILE A 336 -15.60 -1.15 34.55
CA ILE A 336 -14.52 -0.32 33.99
C ILE A 336 -13.38 -0.20 35.00
N TYR A 337 -13.68 0.04 36.29
CA TYR A 337 -12.67 0.08 37.34
C TYR A 337 -11.83 -1.20 37.40
N LYS A 338 -12.49 -2.37 37.33
CA LYS A 338 -11.81 -3.67 37.48
C LYS A 338 -11.09 -4.12 36.22
N MET A 339 -11.76 -4.03 35.07
CA MET A 339 -11.29 -4.60 33.81
C MET A 339 -10.46 -3.61 32.98
N HIS A 340 -10.66 -2.30 33.18
CA HIS A 340 -10.04 -1.23 32.41
C HIS A 340 -9.54 -0.07 33.30
N GLY A 341 -8.67 -0.37 34.27
CA GLY A 341 -8.21 0.60 35.27
C GLY A 341 -7.62 1.89 34.68
N ASP A 342 -6.87 1.80 33.58
CA ASP A 342 -6.32 2.99 32.91
C ASP A 342 -7.42 3.87 32.30
N THR A 343 -8.44 3.25 31.70
CA THR A 343 -9.61 3.95 31.14
C THR A 343 -10.40 4.63 32.25
N TYR A 344 -10.61 3.95 33.37
CA TYR A 344 -11.27 4.53 34.55
C TYR A 344 -10.55 5.79 35.03
N ASN A 345 -9.22 5.70 35.21
CA ASN A 345 -8.41 6.82 35.69
C ASN A 345 -8.45 8.02 34.74
N LYS A 346 -8.34 7.79 33.42
CA LYS A 346 -8.45 8.84 32.41
C LYS A 346 -9.83 9.50 32.41
N PHE A 347 -10.88 8.68 32.50
CA PHE A 347 -12.26 9.15 32.52
C PHE A 347 -12.53 10.02 33.75
N GLN A 348 -12.09 9.60 34.94
CA GLN A 348 -12.24 10.37 36.17
C GLN A 348 -11.53 11.73 36.13
N GLN A 349 -10.34 11.79 35.52
CA GLN A 349 -9.56 13.03 35.45
C GLN A 349 -10.12 14.05 34.45
N ASN A 350 -10.62 13.58 33.29
CA ASN A 350 -10.90 14.46 32.15
C ASN A 350 -12.38 14.53 31.74
N GLU A 351 -13.17 13.50 32.05
CA GLU A 351 -14.47 13.26 31.39
C GLU A 351 -15.63 12.95 32.35
N ALA A 352 -15.42 12.95 33.67
CA ALA A 352 -16.48 12.72 34.65
C ALA A 352 -17.65 13.71 34.52
N THR A 353 -17.39 14.93 34.05
CA THR A 353 -18.40 15.94 33.74
C THR A 353 -19.30 15.54 32.56
N LYS A 354 -18.80 14.74 31.60
CA LYS A 354 -19.61 14.25 30.47
C LYS A 354 -20.74 13.36 30.94
N LEU A 355 -20.47 12.48 31.91
CA LEU A 355 -21.45 11.58 32.49
C LEU A 355 -22.57 12.35 33.17
N SER A 356 -22.22 13.35 33.98
CA SER A 356 -23.24 14.19 34.63
C SER A 356 -24.08 14.96 33.60
N SER A 357 -23.50 15.44 32.50
CA SER A 357 -24.25 16.14 31.44
C SER A 357 -24.94 15.23 30.41
N LEU A 358 -24.94 13.91 30.59
CA LEU A 358 -25.53 12.98 29.62
C LEU A 358 -27.05 13.19 29.53
N GLU A 359 -27.60 13.34 28.33
CA GLU A 359 -29.03 13.45 28.06
C GLU A 359 -29.53 12.23 27.26
N VAL A 360 -30.75 11.76 27.53
CA VAL A 360 -31.38 10.67 26.80
C VAL A 360 -32.63 11.18 26.08
N ILE A 361 -32.59 11.17 24.76
CA ILE A 361 -33.69 11.60 23.89
C ILE A 361 -34.25 10.37 23.19
N VAL A 362 -35.54 10.10 23.42
CA VAL A 362 -36.26 9.04 22.70
C VAL A 362 -37.02 9.67 21.54
N VAL A 363 -36.89 9.10 20.34
CA VAL A 363 -37.46 9.61 19.09
C VAL A 363 -38.22 8.52 18.35
N GLU A 364 -39.10 8.89 17.43
CA GLU A 364 -39.87 7.91 16.65
C GLU A 364 -39.04 7.31 15.52
N LYS A 365 -38.31 8.18 14.80
CA LYS A 365 -37.40 7.78 13.74
C LYS A 365 -36.03 8.41 13.99
N LEU A 366 -35.00 7.59 13.87
CA LEU A 366 -33.62 7.99 14.04
C LEU A 366 -32.81 7.52 12.83
N SER A 367 -32.11 8.48 12.24
CA SER A 367 -31.12 8.24 11.22
C SER A 367 -29.90 9.11 11.50
N TYR A 368 -28.79 8.82 10.84
CA TYR A 368 -27.61 9.66 10.92
C TYR A 368 -26.91 9.76 9.57
N LYS A 369 -26.08 10.79 9.45
CA LYS A 369 -25.13 10.96 8.36
C LYS A 369 -23.74 11.20 8.94
N TYR A 370 -22.71 10.76 8.24
CA TYR A 370 -21.34 11.06 8.61
C TYR A 370 -20.96 12.49 8.20
N MET A 371 -20.30 13.19 9.12
CA MET A 371 -19.82 14.56 8.96
C MET A 371 -18.33 14.63 9.29
N LEU A 372 -17.61 15.54 8.64
CA LEU A 372 -16.21 15.82 8.95
C LEU A 372 -16.10 16.90 10.03
N LYS A 373 -15.28 16.67 11.05
CA LYS A 373 -15.05 17.65 12.12
C LYS A 373 -14.46 18.93 11.55
N GLY A 374 -15.14 20.05 11.79
CA GLY A 374 -14.69 21.38 11.38
C GLY A 374 -14.96 21.74 9.91
N ARG A 375 -15.78 20.95 9.20
CA ARG A 375 -16.25 21.26 7.84
C ARG A 375 -17.74 20.95 7.72
N ASP A 376 -18.44 21.68 6.85
CA ASP A 376 -19.88 21.50 6.61
C ASP A 376 -20.21 20.34 5.65
N SER A 377 -19.18 19.66 5.14
CA SER A 377 -19.29 18.55 4.22
C SER A 377 -19.86 17.29 4.88
N SER A 378 -20.96 16.80 4.34
CA SER A 378 -21.62 15.54 4.74
C SER A 378 -21.38 14.42 3.73
N CYS A 379 -21.40 13.16 4.19
CA CYS A 379 -21.61 12.05 3.27
C CYS A 379 -23.03 12.11 2.66
N GLU A 380 -23.20 11.61 1.43
CA GLU A 380 -24.52 11.56 0.77
C GLU A 380 -25.47 10.53 1.43
N GLY A 381 -24.90 9.47 2.03
CA GLY A 381 -25.64 8.40 2.66
C GLY A 381 -26.34 8.80 3.95
N ARG A 382 -27.62 8.39 4.10
CA ARG A 382 -28.35 8.40 5.37
C ARG A 382 -28.50 6.98 5.88
N PHE A 383 -28.23 6.78 7.16
CA PHE A 383 -28.24 5.46 7.79
C PHE A 383 -29.29 5.44 8.89
N GLU A 384 -30.25 4.52 8.81
CA GLU A 384 -31.21 4.31 9.89
C GLU A 384 -30.53 3.59 11.06
N CYS A 385 -30.87 3.99 12.28
CA CYS A 385 -30.43 3.26 13.48
C CYS A 385 -31.46 3.33 14.59
N SER A 386 -31.37 2.40 15.53
CA SER A 386 -32.22 2.38 16.72
C SER A 386 -31.60 3.16 17.89
N CYS A 387 -30.28 3.37 17.90
CA CYS A 387 -29.60 4.09 18.96
C CYS A 387 -28.33 4.78 18.43
N LEU A 388 -28.04 5.97 18.95
CA LEU A 388 -26.90 6.79 18.56
C LEU A 388 -26.44 7.68 19.70
N LEU A 389 -25.17 7.59 20.08
CA LEU A 389 -24.53 8.52 21.00
C LEU A 389 -23.73 9.54 20.18
N GLN A 390 -24.07 10.81 20.37
CA GLN A 390 -23.33 11.92 19.77
C GLN A 390 -23.08 13.00 20.82
N GLY A 391 -21.80 13.30 21.07
CA GLY A 391 -21.40 14.17 22.18
C GLY A 391 -21.89 13.58 23.51
N ASN A 392 -22.68 14.34 24.25
CA ASN A 392 -23.28 13.91 25.52
C ASN A 392 -24.79 13.64 25.39
N ILE A 393 -25.29 13.39 24.17
CA ILE A 393 -26.71 13.08 23.94
C ILE A 393 -26.82 11.68 23.35
N LEU A 394 -27.61 10.83 24.02
CA LEU A 394 -27.97 9.50 23.56
C LEU A 394 -29.37 9.52 22.95
N TYR A 395 -29.43 9.37 21.63
CA TYR A 395 -30.66 9.19 20.88
C TYR A 395 -31.04 7.71 20.85
N ALA A 396 -32.32 7.40 21.07
CA ALA A 396 -32.83 6.03 20.93
C ALA A 396 -34.24 6.02 20.36
N THR A 397 -34.59 5.00 19.58
CA THR A 397 -35.99 4.75 19.21
C THR A 397 -36.75 4.07 20.35
N GLN A 398 -38.08 4.14 20.31
CA GLN A 398 -38.91 3.49 21.32
C GLN A 398 -38.64 1.96 21.35
N GLU A 399 -38.47 1.36 20.18
CA GLU A 399 -38.24 -0.06 19.93
C GLU A 399 -36.79 -0.49 20.20
N ALA A 400 -35.86 0.45 20.42
CA ALA A 400 -34.44 0.14 20.57
C ALA A 400 -34.19 -0.93 21.64
N ASP A 401 -33.57 -2.04 21.27
CA ASP A 401 -33.24 -3.07 22.22
C ASP A 401 -32.16 -2.56 23.20
N SER A 402 -32.07 -3.18 24.35
CA SER A 402 -31.15 -2.70 25.37
C SER A 402 -29.72 -3.09 25.14
N HIS A 403 -29.44 -4.09 24.30
CA HIS A 403 -28.06 -4.41 23.94
C HIS A 403 -27.49 -3.32 23.04
N SER A 404 -28.25 -2.85 22.04
CA SER A 404 -27.87 -1.71 21.18
C SER A 404 -27.57 -0.45 21.99
N ILE A 405 -28.38 -0.14 23.00
CA ILE A 405 -28.14 0.99 23.90
C ILE A 405 -26.83 0.82 24.70
N LEU A 406 -26.53 -0.41 25.14
CA LEU A 406 -25.32 -0.71 25.92
C LEU A 406 -24.05 -0.71 25.06
N LEU A 407 -24.15 -1.13 23.80
CA LEU A 407 -23.06 -0.99 22.83
C LEU A 407 -22.80 0.50 22.57
N GLU A 408 -23.85 1.29 22.39
CA GLU A 408 -23.69 2.69 22.03
C GLU A 408 -23.19 3.55 23.21
N ILE A 409 -23.62 3.26 24.44
CA ILE A 409 -23.11 3.95 25.64
C ILE A 409 -21.65 3.58 25.94
N SER A 410 -21.19 2.39 25.52
CA SER A 410 -19.78 1.99 25.72
C SER A 410 -18.81 3.00 25.06
N LYS A 411 -19.22 3.61 23.93
CA LYS A 411 -18.44 4.64 23.22
C LYS A 411 -18.11 5.86 24.09
N LEU A 412 -18.92 6.14 25.11
CA LEU A 412 -18.67 7.23 26.06
C LEU A 412 -17.40 6.98 26.88
N PHE A 413 -17.08 5.71 27.16
CA PHE A 413 -15.99 5.33 28.05
C PHE A 413 -14.72 4.90 27.29
N PHE A 414 -14.86 4.43 26.05
CA PHE A 414 -13.76 3.83 25.28
C PHE A 414 -13.33 4.68 24.06
N ASP A 415 -13.17 6.01 24.22
CA ASP A 415 -12.67 6.92 23.17
C ASP A 415 -13.42 6.83 21.83
N GLY A 416 -14.74 6.56 21.90
CA GLY A 416 -15.62 6.39 20.74
C GLY A 416 -15.72 4.96 20.19
N SER A 417 -14.96 3.99 20.71
CA SER A 417 -15.03 2.59 20.30
C SER A 417 -16.12 1.82 21.04
N VAL A 418 -16.62 0.75 20.41
CA VAL A 418 -17.59 -0.16 21.04
C VAL A 418 -16.85 -1.23 21.81
N ASP A 419 -17.23 -1.45 23.07
CA ASP A 419 -16.77 -2.59 23.85
C ASP A 419 -17.88 -3.64 24.01
N LEU A 420 -17.73 -4.75 23.28
CA LEU A 420 -18.69 -5.85 23.26
C LEU A 420 -18.76 -6.58 24.62
N HIS A 421 -17.64 -6.72 25.33
CA HIS A 421 -17.60 -7.45 26.59
C HIS A 421 -18.30 -6.68 27.71
N PHE A 422 -18.10 -5.37 27.76
CA PHE A 422 -18.82 -4.43 28.61
C PHE A 422 -20.33 -4.48 28.33
N ALA A 423 -20.73 -4.38 27.06
CA ALA A 423 -22.14 -4.43 26.70
C ALA A 423 -22.79 -5.80 27.04
N ASN A 424 -22.08 -6.90 26.80
CA ASN A 424 -22.52 -8.26 27.14
C ASN A 424 -22.65 -8.47 28.65
N PHE A 425 -21.67 -8.00 29.43
CA PHE A 425 -21.71 -8.05 30.88
C PHE A 425 -22.96 -7.35 31.42
N LEU A 426 -23.22 -6.13 30.98
CA LEU A 426 -24.38 -5.36 31.43
C LEU A 426 -25.70 -5.96 30.95
N HIS A 427 -25.72 -6.49 29.72
CA HIS A 427 -26.88 -7.21 29.19
C HIS A 427 -27.21 -8.44 30.04
N MET A 428 -26.21 -9.18 30.49
CA MET A 428 -26.37 -10.34 31.36
C MET A 428 -26.90 -9.96 32.74
N VAL A 429 -26.34 -8.92 33.39
CA VAL A 429 -26.84 -8.39 34.67
C VAL A 429 -28.31 -8.01 34.56
N LYS A 430 -28.67 -7.33 33.48
CA LYS A 430 -30.05 -6.97 33.17
C LYS A 430 -30.95 -8.19 32.98
N THR A 431 -30.50 -9.18 32.22
CA THR A 431 -31.28 -10.38 31.92
C THR A 431 -31.53 -11.20 33.19
N MET A 432 -30.54 -11.35 34.08
CA MET A 432 -30.73 -12.00 35.37
C MET A 432 -31.80 -11.28 36.24
N SER A 433 -31.76 -9.95 36.28
CA SER A 433 -32.79 -9.17 36.99
C SER A 433 -34.18 -9.38 36.38
N LYS A 434 -34.30 -9.37 35.04
CA LYS A 434 -35.57 -9.63 34.35
C LYS A 434 -36.11 -11.04 34.55
N SER A 435 -35.23 -12.03 34.73
CA SER A 435 -35.59 -13.42 35.03
C SER A 435 -36.02 -13.63 36.50
N GLY A 436 -36.06 -12.57 37.31
CA GLY A 436 -36.50 -12.64 38.71
C GLY A 436 -35.43 -13.12 39.68
N SER A 437 -34.15 -13.13 39.29
CA SER A 437 -33.06 -13.43 40.22
C SER A 437 -33.01 -12.39 41.34
N ALA A 438 -32.84 -12.84 42.57
CA ALA A 438 -32.68 -11.94 43.72
C ALA A 438 -31.39 -11.11 43.58
N VAL A 439 -31.37 -9.89 44.16
CA VAL A 439 -30.20 -9.00 44.10
C VAL A 439 -28.94 -9.70 44.63
N GLU A 440 -29.07 -10.50 45.69
CA GLU A 440 -27.98 -11.29 46.26
C GLU A 440 -27.41 -12.32 45.28
N GLN A 441 -28.25 -12.94 44.44
CA GLN A 441 -27.82 -13.90 43.42
C GLN A 441 -27.11 -13.21 42.26
N ILE A 442 -27.59 -12.03 41.87
CA ILE A 442 -26.94 -11.20 40.86
C ILE A 442 -25.57 -10.74 41.36
N GLU A 443 -25.48 -10.26 42.61
CA GLU A 443 -24.21 -9.87 43.22
C GLU A 443 -23.25 -11.05 43.37
N PHE A 444 -23.74 -12.20 43.82
CA PHE A 444 -22.95 -13.42 43.89
C PHE A 444 -22.39 -13.80 42.52
N PHE A 445 -23.20 -13.73 41.47
CA PHE A 445 -22.77 -14.03 40.11
C PHE A 445 -21.72 -13.03 39.59
N ILE A 446 -21.93 -11.73 39.81
CA ILE A 446 -21.00 -10.69 39.36
C ILE A 446 -19.63 -10.83 40.04
N VAL A 447 -19.61 -11.08 41.35
CA VAL A 447 -18.35 -11.20 42.11
C VAL A 447 -17.64 -12.52 41.81
N ASN A 448 -18.35 -13.65 41.80
CA ASN A 448 -17.72 -14.97 41.73
C ASN A 448 -17.51 -15.45 40.29
N ASN A 449 -18.48 -15.25 39.40
CA ASN A 449 -18.41 -15.76 38.03
C ASN A 449 -17.79 -14.73 37.07
N GLN A 450 -18.19 -13.45 37.18
CA GLN A 450 -17.64 -12.38 36.34
C GLN A 450 -16.36 -11.75 36.91
N LYS A 451 -16.00 -12.07 38.17
CA LYS A 451 -14.79 -11.56 38.85
C LYS A 451 -14.74 -10.04 38.96
N VAL A 452 -15.90 -9.39 39.07
CA VAL A 452 -16.03 -7.93 39.24
C VAL A 452 -16.43 -7.61 40.70
N PRO A 453 -15.48 -7.29 41.58
CA PRO A 453 -15.76 -7.01 42.99
C PRO A 453 -16.49 -5.66 43.18
N PRO A 454 -17.02 -5.38 44.39
CA PRO A 454 -17.49 -4.05 44.78
C PRO A 454 -16.38 -2.99 44.66
N LEU A 455 -16.75 -1.73 44.47
CA LEU A 455 -15.81 -0.61 44.48
C LEU A 455 -15.20 -0.43 45.89
N PRO A 456 -13.93 -0.01 45.99
CA PRO A 456 -13.34 0.39 47.27
C PRO A 456 -14.10 1.58 47.88
N GLU A 457 -14.15 1.66 49.21
CA GLU A 457 -14.88 2.70 49.94
C GLU A 457 -14.37 4.13 49.65
N GLN A 458 -13.14 4.27 49.14
CA GLN A 458 -12.52 5.54 48.80
C GLN A 458 -12.93 6.08 47.42
N GLU A 459 -13.57 5.26 46.57
CA GLU A 459 -13.93 5.65 45.20
C GLU A 459 -15.31 6.32 45.14
N PRO A 460 -15.43 7.51 44.51
CA PRO A 460 -16.71 8.21 44.41
C PRO A 460 -17.67 7.48 43.46
N ALA A 461 -18.92 7.27 43.90
CA ALA A 461 -19.96 6.66 43.06
C ALA A 461 -20.33 7.59 41.88
N TRP A 462 -20.43 7.00 40.69
CA TRP A 462 -20.93 7.71 39.51
C TRP A 462 -22.41 8.04 39.64
N SER A 463 -22.80 9.22 39.16
CA SER A 463 -24.20 9.66 39.09
C SER A 463 -24.46 10.49 37.85
N PHE A 464 -25.67 10.40 37.31
CA PHE A 464 -26.18 11.30 36.28
C PHE A 464 -26.74 12.59 36.91
N SER A 465 -26.84 13.70 36.17
CA SER A 465 -27.44 14.94 36.70
C SER A 465 -28.91 14.75 37.12
N SER A 466 -29.41 15.62 37.99
CA SER A 466 -30.82 15.62 38.41
C SER A 466 -31.81 15.82 37.26
N SER A 467 -31.39 16.43 36.14
CA SER A 467 -32.17 16.55 34.90
C SER A 467 -32.29 15.23 34.11
N PHE A 468 -31.52 14.19 34.45
CA PHE A 468 -31.52 12.89 33.78
C PHE A 468 -32.83 12.11 34.00
N VAL A 469 -33.52 12.37 35.11
CA VAL A 469 -34.82 11.79 35.46
C VAL A 469 -35.70 12.91 35.99
N ALA A 470 -36.77 13.29 35.29
CA ALA A 470 -37.78 14.15 35.88
C ALA A 470 -38.38 13.43 37.12
N GLU A 471 -38.22 14.03 38.30
CA GLU A 471 -38.59 13.45 39.60
C GLU A 471 -40.08 13.12 39.71
N GLU A 472 -40.41 12.02 40.39
CA GLU A 472 -41.60 12.00 41.24
C GLU A 472 -41.26 11.48 42.64
N ILE A 473 -41.62 12.31 43.61
CA ILE A 473 -41.59 12.12 45.05
C ILE A 473 -42.37 10.85 45.41
N PHE A 474 -41.69 9.84 45.97
CA PHE A 474 -42.33 8.74 46.69
C PHE A 474 -41.97 8.82 48.17
N SER A 475 -42.92 9.29 48.99
CA SER A 475 -42.89 9.16 50.44
C SER A 475 -43.24 7.72 50.84
N PRO A 476 -42.57 7.10 51.84
CA PRO A 476 -42.86 5.72 52.27
C PRO A 476 -44.12 5.63 53.16
N PRO A 477 -44.84 4.48 53.20
CA PRO A 477 -46.04 4.31 54.01
C PRO A 477 -45.74 3.72 55.40
N THR A 478 -46.34 4.26 56.47
CA THR A 478 -46.50 3.51 57.74
C THR A 478 -47.78 3.93 58.49
N ALA A 479 -48.62 2.91 58.74
CA ALA A 479 -49.57 2.66 59.84
C ALA A 479 -50.82 3.56 60.13
N GLU A 480 -51.98 2.90 59.90
CA GLU A 480 -53.15 2.68 60.80
C GLU A 480 -53.96 3.83 61.44
N LEU A 481 -55.23 3.98 61.00
CA LEU A 481 -56.50 3.71 61.73
C LEU A 481 -57.71 4.41 61.03
N GLN A 482 -58.81 3.67 60.84
CA GLN A 482 -60.14 4.09 60.32
C GLN A 482 -61.06 4.62 61.45
N PRO A 483 -62.34 5.08 61.24
CA PRO A 483 -63.10 5.67 60.09
C PRO A 483 -63.96 6.89 60.60
N PRO A 484 -65.20 7.23 60.12
CA PRO A 484 -65.86 7.23 58.79
C PRO A 484 -66.36 8.63 58.34
N ASP A 485 -66.74 8.81 57.07
CA ASP A 485 -68.03 9.40 56.65
C ASP A 485 -68.09 9.71 55.13
N GLU A 486 -69.08 9.12 54.46
CA GLU A 486 -69.67 9.55 53.20
C GLU A 486 -70.69 10.69 53.45
N PRO A 487 -71.37 11.30 52.45
CA PRO A 487 -71.03 11.54 51.04
C PRO A 487 -71.27 13.04 50.65
N ARG A 488 -70.98 13.47 49.41
CA ARG A 488 -71.82 14.37 48.57
C ARG A 488 -71.09 14.90 47.32
N ARG A 489 -71.64 14.56 46.14
CA ARG A 489 -71.59 15.38 44.90
C ARG A 489 -72.65 16.52 45.00
N PRO A 490 -72.89 17.36 43.96
CA PRO A 490 -72.02 18.31 43.23
C PRO A 490 -72.68 19.72 43.10
N LEU A 491 -72.06 20.60 42.27
CA LEU A 491 -72.58 21.79 41.56
C LEU A 491 -72.39 23.20 42.18
N LYS A 492 -71.62 24.05 41.50
CA LYS A 492 -72.08 25.18 40.62
C LYS A 492 -70.87 26.03 40.18
N ARG A 493 -70.58 26.06 38.88
CA ARG A 493 -70.94 27.09 37.86
C ARG A 493 -70.06 28.35 37.82
N LYS A 494 -69.28 28.41 36.72
CA LYS A 494 -69.15 29.48 35.72
C LYS A 494 -68.56 30.84 36.14
N LYS A 495 -67.45 31.21 35.47
CA LYS A 495 -67.43 32.17 34.35
C LYS A 495 -66.10 32.12 33.56
N ASN A 496 -66.22 31.87 32.25
CA ASN A 496 -65.28 32.21 31.15
C ASN A 496 -65.32 33.74 30.88
N PRO A 497 -64.56 34.37 29.94
CA PRO A 497 -63.82 33.85 28.75
C PRO A 497 -62.41 34.50 28.53
N GLY A 498 -61.60 34.20 27.50
CA GLY A 498 -61.73 33.44 26.24
C GLY A 498 -60.33 33.02 25.73
N ILE A 499 -60.14 31.88 25.04
CA ILE A 499 -60.53 31.51 23.66
C ILE A 499 -59.62 32.22 22.62
N ILE A 500 -58.94 31.56 21.65
CA ILE A 500 -58.84 30.15 21.21
C ILE A 500 -57.58 30.03 20.30
N GLU A 501 -56.92 28.88 20.36
CA GLU A 501 -55.97 28.32 19.39
C GLU A 501 -56.69 27.75 18.15
N SER A 502 -56.07 27.66 16.98
CA SER A 502 -56.27 26.46 16.13
C SER A 502 -55.25 26.32 14.99
N HIS A 503 -54.71 25.11 14.89
CA HIS A 503 -54.03 24.51 13.74
C HIS A 503 -54.95 24.36 12.51
N PRO A 504 -54.42 24.05 11.31
CA PRO A 504 -55.22 23.48 10.21
C PRO A 504 -54.76 22.06 9.77
N PRO A 505 -55.68 21.22 9.24
CA PRO A 505 -55.38 19.92 8.61
C PRO A 505 -55.66 19.86 7.07
N ASN A 506 -55.38 18.69 6.48
CA ASN A 506 -55.32 18.27 5.06
C ASN A 506 -56.59 18.36 4.16
N ASN A 507 -56.40 18.74 2.86
CA ASN A 507 -56.96 18.33 1.51
C ASN A 507 -58.47 17.93 1.28
N PRO A 508 -59.06 17.84 0.03
CA PRO A 508 -58.51 17.86 -1.37
C PRO A 508 -59.33 18.61 -2.49
N GLU A 509 -58.83 18.55 -3.74
CA GLU A 509 -59.47 18.63 -5.10
C GLU A 509 -60.37 19.81 -5.55
N THR A 510 -59.92 20.54 -6.60
CA THR A 510 -60.60 20.80 -7.92
C THR A 510 -59.74 21.82 -8.73
N ALA A 511 -59.31 21.46 -9.94
CA ALA A 511 -58.52 22.30 -10.87
C ALA A 511 -59.42 23.35 -11.62
N PRO A 512 -58.90 24.39 -12.31
CA PRO A 512 -58.15 24.22 -13.57
C PRO A 512 -56.97 25.18 -13.84
N ASP A 513 -56.06 24.69 -14.69
CA ASP A 513 -55.14 25.30 -15.66
C ASP A 513 -54.93 26.83 -15.68
N LEU A 514 -53.67 27.28 -15.59
CA LEU A 514 -52.87 27.61 -16.78
C LEU A 514 -51.44 28.06 -16.37
N GLU A 515 -50.52 27.78 -17.28
CA GLU A 515 -49.13 28.24 -17.37
C GLU A 515 -48.90 29.68 -16.89
N THR A 516 -47.85 29.93 -16.09
CA THR A 516 -46.61 30.63 -16.51
C THR A 516 -45.72 30.98 -15.31
N SER A 517 -44.43 30.88 -15.57
CA SER A 517 -43.25 31.29 -14.81
C SER A 517 -43.28 32.69 -14.19
N TYR A 518 -42.82 32.78 -12.95
CA TYR A 518 -42.11 33.93 -12.34
C TYR A 518 -40.94 33.28 -11.55
N ILE A 519 -39.71 33.79 -11.51
CA ILE A 519 -39.31 35.14 -11.12
C ILE A 519 -37.98 35.50 -11.81
N SER A 520 -38.04 36.60 -12.54
CA SER A 520 -37.17 37.77 -12.52
C SER A 520 -35.74 37.65 -11.98
N GLN A 521 -34.80 37.83 -12.92
CA GLN A 521 -33.52 38.48 -12.71
C GLN A 521 -33.72 40.02 -12.63
N GLU A 522 -32.94 40.68 -11.78
CA GLU A 522 -32.36 42.02 -12.00
C GLU A 522 -30.92 41.94 -11.45
N GLU A 523 -29.90 41.83 -12.30
CA GLU A 523 -29.23 42.90 -13.07
C GLU A 523 -28.45 43.91 -12.22
N ILE A 524 -27.11 43.82 -12.31
CA ILE A 524 -26.25 45.00 -12.40
C ILE A 524 -25.40 44.81 -13.66
N LYS A 525 -25.62 45.70 -14.63
CA LYS A 525 -24.91 45.78 -15.91
C LYS A 525 -24.68 47.25 -16.23
N VAL A 526 -23.44 47.62 -16.53
CA VAL A 526 -23.06 48.74 -17.43
C VAL A 526 -21.67 48.37 -18.01
N ASN A 527 -21.63 47.80 -19.22
CA ASN A 527 -21.36 48.41 -20.53
C ASN A 527 -19.96 49.06 -20.63
N ASP A 528 -19.03 48.48 -21.39
CA ASP A 528 -18.88 48.44 -22.87
C ASP A 528 -18.45 49.77 -23.50
N ILE A 529 -17.36 49.73 -24.28
CA ILE A 529 -17.28 50.21 -25.67
C ILE A 529 -16.11 49.49 -26.38
N ALA A 530 -16.43 49.03 -27.58
CA ALA A 530 -15.68 48.18 -28.48
C ALA A 530 -14.57 48.89 -29.28
N SER A 531 -13.69 48.09 -29.89
CA SER A 531 -13.19 48.25 -31.26
C SER A 531 -12.57 46.93 -31.76
N SER A 532 -12.80 46.67 -33.05
CA SER A 532 -12.86 45.37 -33.73
C SER A 532 -11.69 45.06 -34.69
N SER A 533 -11.73 43.84 -35.25
CA SER A 533 -11.23 43.39 -36.57
C SER A 533 -9.80 42.80 -36.59
N GLU A 534 -9.63 41.47 -36.63
CA GLU A 534 -9.74 40.48 -37.74
C GLU A 534 -8.47 40.35 -38.61
N LEU A 535 -7.98 39.11 -38.81
CA LEU A 535 -8.06 38.41 -40.10
C LEU A 535 -7.58 36.93 -40.01
N SER A 536 -8.49 36.00 -40.34
CA SER A 536 -8.39 34.86 -41.29
C SER A 536 -7.13 33.96 -41.35
N LYS A 537 -7.17 32.64 -41.59
CA LYS A 537 -8.22 31.70 -42.04
C LYS A 537 -7.69 30.24 -41.90
N PRO A 538 -8.57 29.23 -42.00
CA PRO A 538 -8.28 27.80 -41.80
C PRO A 538 -7.95 27.07 -43.13
N VAL A 539 -7.30 25.92 -43.03
CA VAL A 539 -7.21 24.92 -44.11
C VAL A 539 -8.01 23.68 -43.69
N VAL A 540 -8.93 23.30 -44.57
CA VAL A 540 -9.79 22.12 -44.54
C VAL A 540 -9.02 20.89 -45.01
N CYS A 541 -9.12 19.79 -44.27
CA CYS A 541 -9.05 18.40 -44.74
C CYS A 541 -10.09 17.65 -43.87
N GLY A 542 -11.27 17.29 -44.36
CA GLY A 542 -11.53 16.10 -45.18
C GLY A 542 -11.98 14.94 -44.26
N PRO A 543 -13.19 14.38 -44.40
CA PRO A 543 -13.65 13.27 -43.55
C PRO A 543 -12.87 12.00 -43.92
N MET A 544 -12.26 11.33 -42.93
CA MET A 544 -11.70 10.00 -43.12
C MET A 544 -12.83 8.98 -43.07
N GLU A 545 -12.93 8.21 -44.15
CA GLU A 545 -13.87 7.11 -44.34
C GLU A 545 -13.62 5.98 -43.34
N ASP A 546 -14.69 5.56 -42.66
CA ASP A 546 -14.79 4.26 -41.99
C ASP A 546 -14.46 3.16 -43.00
N THR A 547 -13.34 2.48 -42.79
CA THR A 547 -13.03 1.22 -43.48
C THR A 547 -12.87 0.12 -42.44
N SER A 548 -13.98 -0.31 -41.85
CA SER A 548 -14.07 -1.57 -41.12
C SER A 548 -14.09 -2.72 -42.14
N VAL A 549 -12.92 -3.28 -42.42
CA VAL A 549 -12.83 -4.53 -43.21
C VAL A 549 -13.26 -5.69 -42.31
N PRO A 550 -14.28 -6.49 -42.68
CA PRO A 550 -14.71 -7.62 -41.87
C PRO A 550 -13.66 -8.74 -41.89
N ILE A 551 -13.15 -9.11 -40.72
CA ILE A 551 -12.25 -10.27 -40.53
C ILE A 551 -13.06 -11.56 -40.72
N LYS A 552 -12.58 -12.47 -41.58
CA LYS A 552 -13.20 -13.79 -41.80
C LYS A 552 -12.72 -14.76 -40.72
N ILE A 553 -13.64 -15.19 -39.86
CA ILE A 553 -13.40 -16.20 -38.82
C ILE A 553 -13.65 -17.58 -39.43
N GLU A 554 -12.60 -18.41 -39.47
CA GLU A 554 -12.66 -19.78 -39.98
C GLU A 554 -12.92 -20.71 -38.80
N GLY A 555 -14.19 -21.06 -38.56
CA GLY A 555 -14.61 -21.98 -37.52
C GLY A 555 -14.54 -23.42 -38.00
N ASP A 556 -13.61 -24.19 -37.46
CA ASP A 556 -13.71 -25.65 -37.44
C ASP A 556 -14.24 -26.03 -36.04
N HIS A 557 -15.47 -26.55 -36.01
CA HIS A 557 -16.16 -26.91 -34.78
C HIS A 557 -15.47 -28.11 -34.12
N ALA A 558 -14.75 -27.87 -33.03
CA ALA A 558 -14.40 -28.91 -32.07
C ALA A 558 -14.48 -28.36 -30.63
N VAL A 559 -15.71 -28.06 -30.19
CA VAL A 559 -15.99 -28.03 -28.75
C VAL A 559 -15.87 -29.48 -28.27
N LYS A 560 -14.74 -29.84 -27.64
CA LYS A 560 -14.66 -31.06 -26.83
C LYS A 560 -15.38 -30.81 -25.51
N GLU A 561 -16.71 -30.87 -25.55
CA GLU A 561 -17.53 -31.08 -24.37
C GLU A 561 -17.56 -32.58 -24.07
N ASN A 562 -17.04 -33.00 -22.92
CA ASN A 562 -17.25 -34.35 -22.39
C ASN A 562 -18.51 -34.35 -21.51
N PRO A 563 -19.55 -35.16 -21.83
CA PRO A 563 -20.73 -35.28 -20.99
C PRO A 563 -20.64 -36.52 -20.11
N THR A 564 -20.75 -36.39 -18.78
CA THR A 564 -21.44 -37.42 -17.96
C THR A 564 -21.97 -36.85 -16.63
N THR A 565 -23.21 -36.38 -16.73
CA THR A 565 -24.39 -36.74 -15.90
C THR A 565 -24.32 -36.71 -14.37
N GLU A 566 -25.15 -35.82 -13.82
CA GLU A 566 -25.86 -35.90 -12.56
C GLU A 566 -26.62 -37.24 -12.39
N HIS A 567 -26.40 -37.95 -11.28
CA HIS A 567 -27.44 -38.62 -10.48
C HIS A 567 -26.80 -39.38 -9.31
N MET A 568 -26.97 -38.90 -8.08
CA MET A 568 -27.47 -39.71 -6.96
C MET A 568 -27.67 -38.86 -5.70
N LEU A 569 -28.94 -38.72 -5.34
CA LEU A 569 -29.44 -38.28 -4.04
C LEU A 569 -29.18 -39.34 -2.97
N GLY A 570 -28.69 -38.88 -1.81
CA GLY A 570 -29.12 -39.32 -0.47
C GLY A 570 -28.52 -40.61 0.12
N ILE A 571 -27.83 -40.47 1.26
CA ILE A 571 -28.13 -41.12 2.55
C ILE A 571 -27.36 -40.38 3.66
N GLN A 572 -28.03 -40.20 4.81
CA GLN A 572 -27.56 -39.56 6.03
C GLN A 572 -26.59 -40.43 6.85
N SER A 573 -25.72 -39.75 7.63
CA SER A 573 -25.52 -39.91 9.09
C SER A 573 -24.11 -40.24 9.61
N THR A 574 -23.69 -39.37 10.56
CA THR A 574 -22.97 -39.60 11.85
C THR A 574 -21.45 -39.82 11.95
N MET A 575 -20.82 -38.79 12.56
CA MET A 575 -19.93 -38.76 13.75
C MET A 575 -18.60 -39.51 13.85
N GLU A 576 -17.65 -38.78 14.45
CA GLU A 576 -16.38 -39.15 15.13
C GLU A 576 -15.19 -39.54 14.23
N VAL A 577 -13.91 -39.29 14.52
CA VAL A 577 -13.04 -38.44 15.39
C VAL A 577 -11.62 -39.03 15.14
N ASP A 578 -10.58 -38.20 15.23
CA ASP A 578 -9.15 -38.53 15.39
C ASP A 578 -8.20 -38.80 14.18
N ASP A 579 -7.08 -38.08 14.35
CA ASP A 579 -5.67 -38.31 14.05
C ASP A 579 -5.00 -37.89 12.72
N GLU A 580 -3.92 -37.13 12.96
CA GLU A 580 -2.91 -36.57 12.07
C GLU A 580 -1.82 -37.64 11.73
N PRO A 581 -0.71 -37.29 11.05
CA PRO A 581 -0.35 -37.75 9.72
C PRO A 581 0.64 -38.94 9.73
N ALA A 582 0.51 -39.84 8.76
CA ALA A 582 1.48 -40.91 8.53
C ALA A 582 2.43 -40.57 7.38
N CYS A 583 3.68 -40.28 7.72
CA CYS A 583 4.83 -40.50 6.85
C CYS A 583 5.05 -42.01 6.66
N LEU A 584 5.25 -42.48 5.43
CA LEU A 584 6.12 -43.65 5.17
C LEU A 584 6.77 -43.54 3.78
N ASP A 585 8.09 -43.69 3.84
CA ASP A 585 9.07 -43.89 2.78
C ASP A 585 8.78 -45.13 1.91
N LEU A 586 9.24 -45.11 0.65
CA LEU A 586 10.42 -45.87 0.18
C LEU A 586 10.51 -45.86 -1.35
N GLU A 587 11.61 -45.30 -1.85
CA GLU A 587 12.53 -45.91 -2.83
C GLU A 587 11.97 -47.00 -3.75
N ALA A 588 11.81 -46.68 -5.04
CA ALA A 588 12.03 -47.62 -6.12
C ALA A 588 12.65 -46.88 -7.30
N GLY A 589 13.94 -47.13 -7.52
CA GLY A 589 14.69 -46.64 -8.67
C GLY A 589 14.07 -47.09 -9.99
N SER A 590 13.92 -46.15 -10.90
CA SER A 590 13.91 -46.39 -12.33
C SER A 590 14.51 -45.17 -13.01
N SER A 591 15.71 -45.37 -13.55
CA SER A 591 16.46 -44.40 -14.33
C SER A 591 15.61 -43.88 -15.49
N PRO A 592 15.47 -42.55 -15.67
CA PRO A 592 14.92 -42.01 -16.91
C PRO A 592 16.01 -42.01 -17.98
N SER A 593 15.67 -42.63 -19.12
CA SER A 593 16.38 -42.56 -20.38
C SER A 593 16.69 -41.11 -20.77
N LEU A 594 17.94 -40.89 -21.18
CA LEU A 594 18.47 -39.66 -21.78
C LEU A 594 17.52 -39.17 -22.90
N ILE A 595 16.86 -38.04 -22.65
CA ILE A 595 16.23 -37.23 -23.69
C ILE A 595 17.21 -36.11 -23.98
N ASP A 596 17.57 -36.05 -25.26
CA ASP A 596 18.50 -35.13 -25.92
C ASP A 596 18.26 -33.69 -25.48
N GLU A 597 19.27 -33.06 -24.85
CA GLU A 597 19.23 -31.63 -24.52
C GLU A 597 19.28 -30.82 -25.82
N THR A 598 18.11 -30.52 -26.36
CA THR A 598 17.98 -29.50 -27.38
C THR A 598 18.13 -28.14 -26.70
N GLU A 599 19.24 -27.46 -26.99
CA GLU A 599 19.56 -26.12 -26.51
C GLU A 599 18.38 -25.16 -26.73
N LEU A 600 17.72 -24.76 -25.63
CA LEU A 600 16.89 -23.56 -25.63
C LEU A 600 17.82 -22.34 -25.64
N THR A 601 18.21 -21.93 -26.85
CA THR A 601 19.02 -20.75 -27.10
C THR A 601 18.32 -19.48 -26.63
N ASP A 602 19.02 -18.74 -25.76
CA ASP A 602 19.01 -17.30 -25.53
C ASP A 602 17.80 -16.46 -26.01
N VAL A 603 16.93 -16.10 -25.06
CA VAL A 603 15.99 -14.99 -25.21
C VAL A 603 16.62 -13.73 -24.62
N ASP A 604 17.42 -13.04 -25.44
CA ASP A 604 17.78 -11.63 -25.24
C ASP A 604 16.80 -10.83 -26.10
N GLU A 605 15.81 -10.19 -25.46
CA GLU A 605 14.62 -9.59 -26.11
C GLU A 605 14.93 -8.27 -26.86
N LYS A 606 16.15 -8.11 -27.37
CA LYS A 606 16.60 -6.89 -28.03
C LYS A 606 17.49 -7.19 -29.23
N LEU A 607 17.00 -7.93 -30.23
CA LEU A 607 17.51 -7.92 -31.63
C LEU A 607 16.79 -8.90 -32.60
N ALA A 608 15.46 -9.06 -32.52
CA ALA A 608 14.73 -9.83 -33.54
C ALA A 608 13.53 -9.04 -34.04
N ASP A 609 13.77 -8.21 -35.06
CA ASP A 609 12.85 -7.92 -36.18
C ASP A 609 13.58 -7.01 -37.18
N VAL A 610 14.48 -7.63 -37.95
CA VAL A 610 14.82 -7.14 -39.29
C VAL A 610 14.31 -8.20 -40.25
N ALA A 611 13.07 -8.02 -40.71
CA ALA A 611 12.59 -8.76 -41.86
C ALA A 611 13.30 -8.25 -43.11
N GLU A 612 13.82 -9.19 -43.90
CA GLU A 612 14.41 -8.99 -45.20
C GLU A 612 13.45 -8.25 -46.14
N ASP A 613 13.95 -7.20 -46.81
CA ASP A 613 13.51 -6.90 -48.16
C ASP A 613 14.74 -6.66 -49.02
N GLY A 614 14.91 -7.52 -50.01
CA GLY A 614 16.01 -7.47 -50.96
C GLY A 614 15.58 -6.72 -52.22
N SER A 615 16.25 -5.60 -52.51
CA SER A 615 16.90 -5.31 -53.81
C SER A 615 17.14 -3.80 -54.03
N GLY A 616 18.36 -3.46 -54.46
CA GLY A 616 18.60 -2.31 -55.35
C GLY A 616 19.29 -1.05 -54.80
N SER A 617 20.62 -1.04 -54.88
CA SER A 617 21.51 0.08 -55.26
C SER A 617 21.31 1.52 -54.73
N GLY A 618 22.31 2.01 -53.99
CA GLY A 618 23.10 3.18 -54.41
C GLY A 618 22.80 4.55 -53.80
N ALA A 619 23.79 5.03 -53.03
CA ALA A 619 24.25 6.43 -52.88
C ALA A 619 23.42 7.46 -52.06
N GLY A 620 23.97 7.77 -50.88
CA GLY A 620 24.31 9.15 -50.44
C GLY A 620 23.19 10.14 -50.06
N THR A 621 23.16 10.53 -48.78
CA THR A 621 23.17 11.92 -48.22
C THR A 621 22.29 12.00 -46.95
N PRO A 622 22.74 12.63 -45.85
CA PRO A 622 22.03 12.63 -44.58
C PRO A 622 21.02 13.78 -44.44
N GLY A 623 19.84 13.49 -43.89
CA GLY A 623 18.92 14.51 -43.37
C GLY A 623 17.44 14.21 -43.66
N LYS A 624 16.76 13.52 -42.73
CA LYS A 624 15.31 13.72 -42.51
C LYS A 624 14.86 13.15 -41.17
N ALA A 625 14.01 13.92 -40.50
CA ALA A 625 13.44 13.67 -39.18
C ALA A 625 12.75 12.30 -39.09
N THR A 626 13.04 11.58 -38.00
CA THR A 626 12.38 10.33 -37.62
C THR A 626 10.94 10.62 -37.19
N VAL A 627 10.00 10.25 -38.05
CA VAL A 627 8.58 10.08 -37.69
C VAL A 627 8.48 8.78 -36.89
N HIS A 628 8.01 8.85 -35.65
CA HIS A 628 7.78 7.68 -34.80
C HIS A 628 6.73 6.74 -35.43
N LYS A 629 7.12 5.50 -35.77
CA LYS A 629 6.15 4.41 -36.02
C LYS A 629 5.52 4.00 -34.68
N PRO A 630 4.19 3.88 -34.57
CA PRO A 630 3.55 3.32 -33.39
C PRO A 630 3.87 1.82 -33.23
N ASP A 631 4.02 1.40 -31.99
CA ASP A 631 4.47 0.09 -31.50
C ASP A 631 3.65 -1.07 -32.12
N GLU A 632 4.28 -1.95 -32.91
CA GLU A 632 3.61 -3.05 -33.62
C GLU A 632 2.96 -4.06 -32.66
N ARG A 633 3.48 -4.16 -31.44
CA ARG A 633 2.92 -4.99 -30.35
C ARG A 633 1.56 -4.48 -29.88
N SER A 634 1.40 -3.17 -29.71
CA SER A 634 0.12 -2.56 -29.32
C SER A 634 -0.93 -2.71 -30.41
N ARG A 635 -0.52 -2.63 -31.68
CA ARG A 635 -1.42 -2.90 -32.83
C ARG A 635 -1.89 -4.35 -32.84
N THR A 636 -1.00 -5.30 -32.57
CA THR A 636 -1.33 -6.74 -32.51
C THR A 636 -2.34 -7.05 -31.39
N GLY A 637 -2.14 -6.47 -30.20
CA GLY A 637 -3.09 -6.60 -29.08
C GLY A 637 -4.49 -6.13 -29.46
N ARG A 638 -4.60 -4.89 -29.95
CA ARG A 638 -5.88 -4.28 -30.36
C ARG A 638 -6.62 -5.06 -31.44
N LEU A 639 -5.89 -5.57 -32.44
CA LEU A 639 -6.50 -6.38 -33.50
C LEU A 639 -7.02 -7.72 -32.96
N GLY A 640 -6.32 -8.31 -31.98
CA GLY A 640 -6.80 -9.50 -31.29
C GLY A 640 -8.05 -9.25 -30.45
N GLU A 641 -8.06 -8.17 -29.66
CA GLU A 641 -9.22 -7.74 -28.88
C GLU A 641 -10.45 -7.50 -29.77
N ALA A 642 -10.27 -6.79 -30.89
CA ALA A 642 -11.33 -6.54 -31.86
C ALA A 642 -11.90 -7.84 -32.45
N ALA A 643 -11.03 -8.80 -32.79
CA ALA A 643 -11.45 -10.09 -33.33
C ALA A 643 -12.26 -10.91 -32.32
N VAL A 644 -11.87 -10.92 -31.05
CA VAL A 644 -12.60 -11.62 -29.98
C VAL A 644 -13.93 -10.94 -29.69
N HIS A 645 -13.95 -9.61 -29.65
CA HIS A 645 -15.20 -8.85 -29.48
C HIS A 645 -16.19 -9.14 -30.60
N GLN A 646 -15.73 -9.11 -31.87
CA GLN A 646 -16.56 -9.44 -33.03
C GLN A 646 -17.09 -10.88 -32.97
N TYR A 647 -16.25 -11.84 -32.57
CA TYR A 647 -16.63 -13.24 -32.41
C TYR A 647 -17.72 -13.42 -31.33
N LEU A 648 -17.52 -12.85 -30.15
CA LEU A 648 -18.45 -12.97 -29.02
C LEU A 648 -19.77 -12.21 -29.28
N ALA A 649 -19.70 -11.01 -29.85
CA ALA A 649 -20.89 -10.23 -30.20
C ALA A 649 -21.73 -10.95 -31.29
N GLY A 650 -21.09 -11.66 -32.21
CA GLY A 650 -21.77 -12.50 -33.20
C GLY A 650 -22.49 -13.71 -32.61
N GLN A 651 -22.00 -14.27 -31.51
CA GLN A 651 -22.61 -15.44 -30.86
C GLN A 651 -23.68 -15.08 -29.82
N LEU A 652 -23.41 -14.06 -29.00
CA LEU A 652 -24.22 -13.72 -27.81
C LEU A 652 -25.09 -12.48 -28.01
N GLY A 653 -24.91 -11.77 -29.12
CA GLY A 653 -25.56 -10.49 -29.42
C GLY A 653 -24.72 -9.30 -28.94
N PRO A 654 -24.71 -8.18 -29.70
CA PRO A 654 -23.86 -7.02 -29.40
C PRO A 654 -24.27 -6.29 -28.11
N SER A 655 -25.50 -6.45 -27.62
CA SER A 655 -25.95 -5.87 -26.36
C SER A 655 -25.37 -6.57 -25.12
N ASN A 656 -24.87 -7.80 -25.28
CA ASN A 656 -24.43 -8.65 -24.18
C ASN A 656 -22.91 -8.71 -24.04
N VAL A 657 -22.16 -8.05 -24.93
CA VAL A 657 -20.70 -8.07 -24.95
C VAL A 657 -20.20 -6.63 -24.97
N LYS A 658 -19.30 -6.31 -24.03
CA LYS A 658 -18.70 -4.98 -23.91
C LYS A 658 -17.18 -5.10 -23.98
N TRP A 659 -16.58 -4.46 -24.96
CA TRP A 659 -15.12 -4.24 -25.01
C TRP A 659 -14.75 -3.08 -24.08
N VAL A 660 -14.11 -3.38 -22.96
CA VAL A 660 -13.93 -2.40 -21.86
C VAL A 660 -12.75 -1.47 -22.09
N ASN A 661 -11.76 -1.89 -22.90
CA ASN A 661 -10.59 -1.10 -23.27
C ASN A 661 -10.60 -0.61 -24.73
N GLU A 662 -11.74 -0.59 -25.42
CA GLU A 662 -11.84 -0.21 -26.85
C GLU A 662 -11.12 1.10 -27.22
N GLU A 663 -11.36 2.18 -26.46
CA GLU A 663 -10.76 3.50 -26.74
C GLU A 663 -9.36 3.67 -26.13
N LYS A 664 -9.11 3.02 -24.98
CA LYS A 664 -7.90 3.18 -24.16
C LYS A 664 -7.75 1.99 -23.21
N GLU A 665 -6.49 1.64 -22.90
CA GLU A 665 -6.16 0.66 -21.87
C GLU A 665 -6.87 0.96 -20.54
N SER A 666 -7.73 0.05 -20.12
CA SER A 666 -8.59 0.21 -18.94
C SER A 666 -7.82 -0.05 -17.64
N GLY A 667 -6.75 -0.84 -17.69
CA GLY A 667 -6.00 -1.30 -16.53
C GLY A 667 -6.69 -2.41 -15.73
N PHE A 668 -7.83 -2.91 -16.21
CA PHE A 668 -8.51 -4.08 -15.64
C PHE A 668 -7.77 -5.38 -16.02
N PRO A 669 -7.91 -6.47 -15.24
CA PRO A 669 -7.30 -7.77 -15.54
C PRO A 669 -8.06 -8.57 -16.63
N TYR A 670 -8.83 -7.88 -17.46
CA TYR A 670 -9.63 -8.41 -18.56
C TYR A 670 -9.92 -7.30 -19.59
N ASP A 671 -10.15 -7.70 -20.83
CA ASP A 671 -10.42 -6.79 -21.95
C ASP A 671 -11.92 -6.70 -22.28
N ILE A 672 -12.64 -7.83 -22.14
CA ILE A 672 -14.03 -7.97 -22.57
C ILE A 672 -14.89 -8.49 -21.41
N VAL A 673 -16.10 -7.93 -21.28
CA VAL A 673 -17.13 -8.39 -20.32
C VAL A 673 -18.34 -8.89 -21.09
N ILE A 674 -18.82 -10.06 -20.69
CA ILE A 674 -20.04 -10.68 -21.20
C ILE A 674 -21.09 -10.59 -20.10
N THR A 675 -22.22 -9.96 -20.37
CA THR A 675 -23.38 -9.89 -19.47
C THR A 675 -24.56 -10.62 -20.10
N PRO A 676 -24.78 -11.90 -19.78
CA PRO A 676 -25.96 -12.63 -20.26
C PRO A 676 -27.24 -12.03 -19.66
N GLU A 677 -28.34 -11.99 -20.39
CA GLU A 677 -29.64 -11.58 -19.84
C GLU A 677 -30.03 -12.47 -18.65
N GLY A 678 -29.98 -11.92 -17.44
CA GLY A 678 -30.30 -12.62 -16.19
C GLY A 678 -29.18 -13.51 -15.62
N GLY A 679 -27.97 -13.46 -16.18
CA GLY A 679 -26.80 -14.24 -15.75
C GLY A 679 -25.75 -13.44 -14.98
N ALA A 680 -24.78 -14.14 -14.39
CA ALA A 680 -23.59 -13.53 -13.82
C ALA A 680 -22.65 -13.04 -14.93
N ALA A 681 -21.93 -11.93 -14.70
CA ALA A 681 -20.98 -11.41 -15.67
C ALA A 681 -19.77 -12.35 -15.84
N GLU A 682 -19.43 -12.67 -17.09
CA GLU A 682 -18.20 -13.37 -17.46
C GLU A 682 -17.15 -12.39 -17.98
N TYR A 683 -15.88 -12.69 -17.74
CA TYR A 683 -14.75 -11.82 -18.04
C TYR A 683 -13.77 -12.55 -18.96
N VAL A 684 -13.27 -11.85 -19.98
CA VAL A 684 -12.36 -12.41 -20.97
C VAL A 684 -11.12 -11.52 -21.12
N GLU A 685 -9.96 -12.11 -20.87
CA GLU A 685 -8.64 -11.53 -21.14
C GLU A 685 -8.13 -12.02 -22.51
N VAL A 686 -7.61 -11.12 -23.35
CA VAL A 686 -7.21 -11.42 -24.72
C VAL A 686 -5.68 -11.38 -24.87
N LYS A 687 -5.10 -12.49 -25.34
CA LYS A 687 -3.66 -12.59 -25.63
C LYS A 687 -3.47 -12.80 -27.12
N ALA A 688 -2.95 -11.80 -27.82
CA ALA A 688 -2.80 -11.82 -29.28
C ALA A 688 -1.34 -12.00 -29.73
N THR A 689 -1.14 -12.74 -30.82
CA THR A 689 0.15 -12.93 -31.49
C THR A 689 -0.03 -13.03 -33.01
N VAL A 690 0.96 -12.56 -33.77
CA VAL A 690 1.03 -12.79 -35.23
C VAL A 690 1.83 -14.05 -35.57
N THR A 691 2.53 -14.63 -34.59
CA THR A 691 3.43 -15.76 -34.78
C THR A 691 2.69 -17.07 -34.49
N SER A 692 2.52 -17.93 -35.50
CA SER A 692 1.73 -19.16 -35.39
C SER A 692 2.36 -20.28 -34.56
N ASN A 693 3.68 -20.22 -34.32
CA ASN A 693 4.41 -21.18 -33.49
C ASN A 693 4.63 -20.68 -32.05
N LYS A 694 4.05 -19.53 -31.69
CA LYS A 694 4.12 -19.00 -30.32
C LYS A 694 2.98 -19.60 -29.51
N ASP A 695 3.32 -20.66 -28.78
CA ASP A 695 2.45 -21.44 -27.91
C ASP A 695 2.49 -20.96 -26.44
N TRP A 696 3.16 -19.84 -26.17
CA TRP A 696 3.28 -19.25 -24.85
C TRP A 696 2.94 -17.75 -24.85
N PHE A 697 2.40 -17.29 -23.74
CA PHE A 697 2.12 -15.87 -23.49
C PHE A 697 2.34 -15.56 -22.01
N HIS A 698 2.56 -14.28 -21.71
CA HIS A 698 2.70 -13.83 -20.34
C HIS A 698 1.33 -13.56 -19.73
N ILE A 699 1.13 -14.04 -18.50
CA ILE A 699 0.01 -13.68 -17.64
C ILE A 699 0.54 -12.75 -16.56
N THR A 700 -0.12 -11.61 -16.35
CA THR A 700 0.26 -10.68 -15.28
C THR A 700 -0.20 -11.17 -13.91
N PRO A 701 0.42 -10.74 -12.80
CA PRO A 701 -0.04 -11.12 -11.46
C PRO A 701 -1.52 -10.76 -11.20
N ASN A 702 -2.00 -9.64 -11.77
CA ASN A 702 -3.39 -9.21 -11.62
C ASN A 702 -4.35 -10.10 -12.41
N GLU A 703 -4.02 -10.47 -13.64
CA GLU A 703 -4.79 -11.43 -14.44
C GLU A 703 -4.88 -12.79 -13.76
N TRP A 704 -3.75 -13.28 -13.22
CA TRP A 704 -3.73 -14.56 -12.52
C TRP A 704 -4.55 -14.55 -11.23
N GLN A 705 -4.40 -13.50 -10.42
CA GLN A 705 -5.18 -13.34 -9.19
C GLN A 705 -6.68 -13.24 -9.49
N PHE A 706 -7.05 -12.47 -10.51
CA PHE A 706 -8.45 -12.33 -10.91
C PHE A 706 -9.03 -13.64 -11.45
N ALA A 707 -8.23 -14.43 -12.17
CA ALA A 707 -8.63 -15.77 -12.60
C ALA A 707 -8.92 -16.71 -11.42
N LEU A 708 -8.14 -16.63 -10.33
CA LEU A 708 -8.38 -17.39 -9.10
C LEU A 708 -9.67 -16.94 -8.39
N GLU A 709 -9.96 -15.64 -8.40
CA GLU A 709 -11.15 -15.07 -7.73
C GLU A 709 -12.44 -15.36 -8.48
N LYS A 710 -12.42 -15.31 -9.82
CA LYS A 710 -13.61 -15.47 -10.67
C LYS A 710 -13.83 -16.89 -11.16
N GLY A 711 -12.80 -17.75 -11.17
CA GLY A 711 -12.91 -19.16 -11.50
C GLY A 711 -13.62 -19.41 -12.84
N ASP A 712 -14.82 -20.00 -12.80
CA ASP A 712 -15.62 -20.34 -13.98
C ASP A 712 -16.13 -19.12 -14.75
N SER A 713 -16.15 -17.94 -14.13
CA SER A 713 -16.55 -16.69 -14.78
C SER A 713 -15.37 -15.96 -15.46
N PHE A 714 -14.18 -16.56 -15.53
CA PHE A 714 -13.01 -15.98 -16.20
C PHE A 714 -12.47 -16.90 -17.29
N SER A 715 -12.15 -16.31 -18.44
CA SER A 715 -11.56 -17.02 -19.58
C SER A 715 -10.41 -16.23 -20.18
N ILE A 716 -9.44 -16.93 -20.77
CA ILE A 716 -8.38 -16.32 -21.58
C ILE A 716 -8.63 -16.69 -23.04
N ALA A 717 -8.70 -15.70 -23.92
CA ALA A 717 -8.78 -15.86 -25.36
C ALA A 717 -7.38 -15.72 -25.97
N HIS A 718 -6.79 -16.81 -26.44
CA HIS A 718 -5.53 -16.76 -27.19
C HIS A 718 -5.82 -16.60 -28.68
N VAL A 719 -5.32 -15.51 -29.28
CA VAL A 719 -5.61 -15.12 -30.66
C VAL A 719 -4.34 -15.18 -31.50
N VAL A 720 -4.36 -15.99 -32.55
CA VAL A 720 -3.30 -16.03 -33.55
C VAL A 720 -3.79 -15.34 -34.83
N LEU A 721 -3.27 -14.16 -35.12
CA LEU A 721 -3.58 -13.38 -36.32
C LEU A 721 -2.79 -13.92 -37.51
N LYS A 722 -3.48 -14.33 -38.57
CA LYS A 722 -2.90 -14.84 -39.82
C LYS A 722 -3.17 -13.86 -40.97
N GLY A 723 -2.29 -12.89 -41.18
CA GLY A 723 -2.47 -11.85 -42.20
C GLY A 723 -3.52 -10.80 -41.82
N SER A 724 -3.95 -9.97 -42.78
CA SER A 724 -4.84 -8.84 -42.51
C SER A 724 -6.28 -9.23 -42.15
N ASP A 725 -6.73 -10.42 -42.56
CA ASP A 725 -8.17 -10.74 -42.59
C ASP A 725 -8.55 -12.08 -41.91
N LYS A 726 -7.63 -12.75 -41.22
CA LYS A 726 -7.90 -14.03 -40.54
C LYS A 726 -7.35 -14.08 -39.11
N ALA A 727 -8.14 -14.61 -38.18
CA ALA A 727 -7.74 -14.85 -36.79
C ALA A 727 -8.19 -16.24 -36.33
N ASN A 728 -7.34 -16.94 -35.58
CA ASN A 728 -7.70 -18.17 -34.86
C ASN A 728 -7.83 -17.85 -33.37
N ILE A 729 -8.98 -18.16 -32.77
CA ILE A 729 -9.30 -17.83 -31.38
C ILE A 729 -9.47 -19.13 -30.60
N MET A 730 -8.64 -19.31 -29.56
CA MET A 730 -8.74 -20.43 -28.62
C MET A 730 -9.21 -19.90 -27.26
N MET A 731 -10.35 -20.39 -26.79
CA MET A 731 -10.93 -20.01 -25.50
C MET A 731 -10.52 -21.00 -24.41
N MET A 732 -9.84 -20.50 -23.38
CA MET A 732 -9.42 -21.26 -22.21
C MET A 732 -10.27 -20.83 -21.01
N LYS A 733 -11.36 -21.57 -20.75
CA LYS A 733 -12.24 -21.33 -19.60
C LYS A 733 -11.59 -21.83 -18.32
N ASN A 734 -11.66 -21.03 -17.26
CA ASN A 734 -11.12 -21.34 -15.94
C ASN A 734 -9.66 -21.88 -16.00
N PRO A 735 -8.67 -20.99 -16.21
CA PRO A 735 -7.27 -21.40 -16.33
C PRO A 735 -6.73 -22.08 -15.06
N GLN A 736 -7.34 -21.83 -13.90
CA GLN A 736 -7.00 -22.54 -12.66
C GLN A 736 -7.39 -24.02 -12.74
N LYS A 737 -8.62 -24.35 -13.15
CA LYS A 737 -9.06 -25.75 -13.31
C LYS A 737 -8.24 -26.46 -14.38
N LEU A 738 -7.92 -25.78 -15.49
CA LEU A 738 -7.06 -26.31 -16.55
C LEU A 738 -5.64 -26.63 -16.06
N CYS A 739 -5.14 -25.91 -15.04
CA CYS A 739 -3.84 -26.21 -14.43
C CYS A 739 -3.87 -27.43 -13.48
N HIS A 740 -5.02 -27.71 -12.83
CA HIS A 740 -5.14 -28.83 -11.88
C HIS A 740 -5.53 -30.13 -12.55
N GLN A 741 -6.33 -30.05 -13.61
CA GLN A 741 -6.62 -31.20 -14.46
C GLN A 741 -5.36 -31.43 -15.29
N LYS A 742 -4.69 -32.58 -15.10
CA LYS A 742 -3.59 -33.04 -15.96
C LYS A 742 -4.12 -33.31 -17.38
N VAL A 743 -4.54 -32.26 -18.07
CA VAL A 743 -4.78 -32.28 -19.51
C VAL A 743 -3.40 -32.13 -20.13
N ASP A 744 -2.98 -33.11 -20.92
CA ASP A 744 -1.61 -33.25 -21.44
C ASP A 744 -1.11 -32.09 -22.33
N ASP A 745 -1.88 -31.01 -22.49
CA ASP A 745 -1.68 -29.95 -23.49
C ASP A 745 -1.41 -28.54 -22.92
N LEU A 746 -1.56 -28.28 -21.60
CA LEU A 746 -1.34 -26.94 -21.02
C LEU A 746 -0.44 -26.99 -19.78
N ASN A 747 0.72 -26.33 -19.84
CA ASN A 747 1.70 -26.27 -18.74
C ASN A 747 2.01 -24.84 -18.33
N PHE A 748 2.12 -24.59 -17.02
CA PHE A 748 2.65 -23.35 -16.47
C PHE A 748 4.17 -23.44 -16.34
N ALA A 749 4.89 -22.60 -17.09
CA ALA A 749 6.33 -22.49 -16.99
C ALA A 749 6.74 -21.22 -16.21
N LEU A 750 7.51 -21.39 -15.14
CA LEU A 750 8.16 -20.26 -14.48
C LEU A 750 9.48 -19.94 -15.20
N VAL A 751 9.47 -18.86 -15.99
CA VAL A 751 10.67 -18.41 -16.70
C VAL A 751 11.50 -17.50 -15.79
N MET A 752 12.62 -18.02 -15.28
CA MET A 752 13.57 -17.22 -14.49
C MET A 752 14.51 -16.43 -15.39
N SER A 753 14.59 -15.11 -15.17
CA SER A 753 15.61 -14.30 -15.87
C SER A 753 17.02 -14.72 -15.47
N LYS A 754 17.97 -14.63 -16.42
CA LYS A 754 19.40 -14.88 -16.15
C LYS A 754 19.96 -13.99 -15.01
N LYS A 755 19.37 -12.80 -14.80
CA LYS A 755 19.73 -11.90 -13.68
C LYS A 755 19.31 -12.47 -12.33
N TYR A 756 18.07 -12.98 -12.22
CA TYR A 756 17.57 -13.61 -11.00
C TYR A 756 18.39 -14.86 -10.64
N ARG A 757 18.76 -15.65 -11.66
CA ARG A 757 19.57 -16.88 -11.49
C ARG A 757 20.96 -16.60 -10.91
N LYS A 758 21.57 -15.45 -11.20
CA LYS A 758 22.89 -15.05 -10.68
C LYS A 758 22.84 -14.44 -9.27
N LEU A 759 21.74 -13.78 -8.91
CA LEU A 759 21.61 -13.07 -7.63
C LEU A 759 21.29 -14.01 -6.46
N ASN A 760 20.61 -15.13 -6.72
CA ASN A 760 20.10 -16.04 -5.69
C ASN A 760 20.77 -17.44 -5.71
N GLN A 761 21.94 -17.59 -6.34
CA GLN A 761 22.62 -18.88 -6.44
C GLN A 761 23.45 -19.16 -5.18
N ILE A 762 23.00 -20.10 -4.36
CA ILE A 762 23.77 -20.61 -3.21
C ILE A 762 24.57 -21.83 -3.69
N SER A 763 25.90 -21.73 -3.62
CA SER A 763 26.80 -22.84 -3.97
C SER A 763 27.08 -23.66 -2.72
N VAL A 764 26.56 -24.89 -2.64
CA VAL A 764 26.85 -25.83 -1.55
C VAL A 764 27.85 -26.86 -2.05
N SER A 765 29.04 -26.89 -1.45
CA SER A 765 30.03 -27.95 -1.70
C SER A 765 29.72 -29.12 -0.79
N LEU A 766 29.13 -30.19 -1.33
CA LEU A 766 28.93 -31.43 -0.61
C LEU A 766 30.30 -32.09 -0.37
N LYS A 767 30.75 -32.16 0.88
CA LYS A 767 31.91 -32.99 1.25
C LYS A 767 31.49 -34.45 1.16
N SER A 768 32.11 -35.20 0.25
CA SER A 768 32.06 -36.66 0.29
C SER A 768 32.82 -37.14 1.52
N ASP A 769 32.13 -37.71 2.50
CA ASP A 769 32.76 -38.39 3.63
C ASP A 769 33.47 -39.66 3.13
N SER A 770 34.75 -39.54 2.79
CA SER A 770 35.64 -40.68 2.62
C SER A 770 36.11 -41.16 4.00
N LYS A 771 35.31 -41.99 4.66
CA LYS A 771 35.83 -42.92 5.67
C LYS A 771 36.21 -44.23 4.98
N SER A 772 37.47 -44.33 4.58
CA SER A 772 38.11 -45.63 4.32
C SER A 772 38.41 -46.32 5.65
N PRO A 773 38.05 -47.60 5.86
CA PRO A 773 38.53 -48.35 7.00
C PRO A 773 39.97 -48.80 6.75
N THR A 774 40.85 -48.57 7.72
CA THR A 774 42.20 -49.16 7.80
C THR A 774 42.08 -50.68 7.99
N PRO A 775 42.80 -51.51 7.22
CA PRO A 775 42.91 -52.93 7.50
C PRO A 775 44.04 -53.19 8.52
N ASP A 776 43.75 -54.11 9.44
CA ASP A 776 44.67 -54.66 10.45
C ASP A 776 45.99 -55.16 9.84
N GLU A 777 47.10 -54.75 10.46
CA GLU A 777 48.38 -55.45 10.38
C GLU A 777 48.32 -56.72 11.24
N SER A 778 48.45 -57.88 10.60
CA SER A 778 49.06 -59.03 11.25
C SER A 778 49.89 -59.86 10.27
N ALA A 779 51.13 -60.12 10.69
CA ALA A 779 52.07 -61.16 10.25
C ALA A 779 52.75 -61.00 8.87
N SER A 780 53.99 -60.49 8.87
CA SER A 780 55.24 -61.30 8.75
C SER A 780 56.47 -60.40 8.71
#